data_AF-A0A973BVC9-F1
#
_entry.id   AF-A0A973BVC9-F1
#
_cell.length_a   1.000
_cell.length_b   1.000
_cell.length_c   1.000
_cell.angle_alpha   90.00
_cell.angle_beta   90.00
_cell.angle_gamma   90.00
#
_symmetry.space_group_name_H-M   'P 1'
#
loop_
_entity.id
_entity.type
_entity.pdbx_description
1 polymer ?
#
loop_
_entity_poly.entity_id
_entity_poly.type
_entity_poly.pdbx_seq_one_letter_code
_entity_poly.pdbx_strand_id
1 'polypeptide(L)'
;MKLVAEEGSITIEPGSDAAFGISAGGDILLEARGSNHDVIVNGNLQSVTGHVTLTAVDDIDLNGSLSTGGDGTVYLLAGNDQVDAVGPDVDGINLNGSITTADGDVLIDSGEAIRQTALIQSDSGDIGLVADTTISQTAGGDITTGGDLLIDAGGDWTMDGDAVFSVGGQDLLGQSDGTITLGVLQLTDTTTNRVAISAAGDILDGNGNAVNIAETDGGAQTSLSLRAGGIIGGLGGAVASVNDNAIDLNVDQVAATSATGIYLREVESGGAITVTSVDEVSVTIDNVERADFDSATTDVSLATVTIASLEDLQTSSDGPIKLVAEGGSITVEAGNDTAFGISADGTGDLLLEARGAESDVIVNGNLVSGSGHITLDAGRNVDVNATLSTTGAGTVVILSGVNTEIDAEISTIDGDLLASANGSITQTASITSTNGDVGLVAGGRIDQTSTGDITTTDGDVLIDAGGDWTMAADTVIEAGGQDLLGQSGGTITLGVLRMTDAATNRVALEAAGDILDANAAAINIEESVAGSQASVSLRSGGVIGGAGLTSSSTNDAAIDLVVDVVAAASVLGIYLREVSSASGDIRVDTAAAVSVDVDGVLRSNFNSTTSDASQDASLASLEDLVSTEGPVKLVAEEGSITIEPGSDAAFGISAGGDILLEARG
;
A
#
# COMPACT_ATOMS: atom_id res chain seq x y z
N MET A 1 46.38 26.86 -18.10
CA MET A 1 46.29 28.33 -18.00
C MET A 1 45.94 28.67 -16.56
N LYS A 2 46.56 29.69 -15.95
CA LYS A 2 46.26 30.03 -14.54
C LYS A 2 46.14 31.53 -14.38
N LEU A 3 45.05 31.96 -13.78
CA LEU A 3 44.76 33.35 -13.49
C LEU A 3 44.28 33.44 -12.04
N VAL A 4 44.96 34.25 -11.25
CA VAL A 4 44.58 34.54 -9.86
C VAL A 4 44.42 36.05 -9.74
N ALA A 5 43.27 36.49 -9.26
CA ALA A 5 42.97 37.88 -8.97
C ALA A 5 42.92 38.10 -7.45
N GLU A 6 43.90 38.83 -6.94
CA GLU A 6 43.94 39.27 -5.53
C GLU A 6 43.01 40.48 -5.31
N GLU A 7 42.75 41.26 -6.37
CA GLU A 7 41.83 42.41 -6.41
C GLU A 7 40.98 42.36 -7.69
N GLY A 8 39.65 42.53 -7.58
CA GLY A 8 38.67 42.49 -8.66
C GLY A 8 38.18 41.09 -9.09
N SER A 9 36.97 41.03 -9.65
CA SER A 9 36.39 39.85 -10.29
C SER A 9 37.15 39.46 -11.57
N ILE A 10 37.12 38.18 -11.93
CA ILE A 10 37.65 37.64 -13.19
C ILE A 10 36.51 37.57 -14.21
N THR A 11 36.70 38.14 -15.39
CA THR A 11 35.75 37.96 -16.52
C THR A 11 36.48 37.39 -17.74
N ILE A 12 35.98 36.27 -18.25
CA ILE A 12 36.48 35.64 -19.48
C ILE A 12 35.46 35.84 -20.60
N GLU A 13 35.84 36.60 -21.62
CA GLU A 13 35.03 36.84 -22.80
C GLU A 13 35.35 35.87 -23.96
N PRO A 14 34.42 35.61 -24.89
CA PRO A 14 34.72 34.83 -26.08
C PRO A 14 35.72 35.56 -26.98
N GLY A 15 36.58 34.78 -27.66
CA GLY A 15 37.53 35.31 -28.63
C GLY A 15 36.84 35.87 -29.89
N SER A 16 37.52 36.80 -30.59
CA SER A 16 36.99 37.36 -31.86
C SER A 16 36.86 36.32 -32.98
N ASP A 17 37.63 35.23 -32.89
CA ASP A 17 37.80 34.24 -33.96
C ASP A 17 37.29 32.84 -33.55
N ALA A 18 36.88 32.63 -32.29
CA ALA A 18 36.34 31.38 -31.76
C ALA A 18 35.45 31.63 -30.53
N ALA A 19 34.49 30.74 -30.28
CA ALA A 19 33.64 30.78 -29.08
C ALA A 19 34.42 30.55 -27.76
N PHE A 20 35.68 30.11 -27.85
CA PHE A 20 36.54 29.88 -26.69
C PHE A 20 37.11 31.18 -26.13
N GLY A 21 36.99 31.35 -24.81
CA GLY A 21 37.77 32.30 -24.05
C GLY A 21 39.16 31.74 -23.70
N ILE A 22 39.22 30.46 -23.27
CA ILE A 22 40.48 29.76 -22.94
C ILE A 22 40.45 28.35 -23.53
N SER A 23 41.53 27.97 -24.20
CA SER A 23 41.81 26.58 -24.57
C SER A 23 43.23 26.23 -24.15
N ALA A 24 43.39 25.21 -23.31
CA ALA A 24 44.66 24.80 -22.73
C ALA A 24 44.89 23.30 -22.90
N GLY A 25 46.14 22.90 -23.14
CA GLY A 25 46.52 21.49 -23.20
C GLY A 25 46.64 20.79 -21.85
N GLY A 26 46.37 21.49 -20.75
CA GLY A 26 46.41 21.02 -19.36
C GLY A 26 45.62 21.99 -18.50
N ASP A 27 45.80 21.94 -17.18
CA ASP A 27 44.83 22.54 -16.23
C ASP A 27 44.49 24.01 -16.47
N ILE A 28 43.24 24.36 -16.19
CA ILE A 28 42.73 25.73 -16.12
C ILE A 28 42.42 26.05 -14.66
N LEU A 29 43.00 27.13 -14.13
CA LEU A 29 42.66 27.72 -12.83
C LEU A 29 42.21 29.17 -13.02
N LEU A 30 41.00 29.50 -12.58
CA LEU A 30 40.53 30.86 -12.38
C LEU A 30 40.19 31.03 -10.90
N GLU A 31 40.90 31.92 -10.20
CA GLU A 31 40.75 32.09 -8.75
C GLU A 31 40.63 33.58 -8.39
N ALA A 32 39.47 34.00 -7.88
CA ALA A 32 39.21 35.36 -7.41
C ALA A 32 39.16 35.38 -5.86
N ARG A 33 40.13 36.05 -5.22
CA ARG A 33 40.43 35.89 -3.77
C ARG A 33 39.97 36.99 -2.84
N GLY A 34 39.40 38.09 -3.37
CA GLY A 34 39.00 39.20 -2.53
C GLY A 34 37.50 39.22 -2.29
N SER A 35 37.09 39.94 -1.25
CA SER A 35 35.69 40.08 -0.85
C SER A 35 34.86 40.65 -1.99
N ASN A 36 33.67 40.10 -2.23
CA ASN A 36 32.79 40.44 -3.35
C ASN A 36 33.46 40.30 -4.74
N HIS A 37 34.35 39.30 -4.91
CA HIS A 37 34.95 39.03 -6.22
C HIS A 37 34.43 37.73 -6.81
N ASP A 38 34.07 37.84 -8.07
CA ASP A 38 33.36 36.82 -8.81
C ASP A 38 34.25 36.21 -9.88
N VAL A 39 33.83 35.04 -10.37
CA VAL A 39 34.34 34.47 -11.61
C VAL A 39 33.22 34.40 -12.63
N ILE A 40 33.30 35.26 -13.66
CA ILE A 40 32.33 35.35 -14.75
C ILE A 40 32.96 34.75 -16.02
N VAL A 41 32.34 33.73 -16.59
CA VAL A 41 32.84 33.02 -17.77
C VAL A 41 31.82 33.13 -18.89
N ASN A 42 32.03 34.07 -19.82
CA ASN A 42 31.19 34.29 -21.01
C ASN A 42 31.67 33.52 -22.24
N GLY A 43 32.96 33.19 -22.30
CA GLY A 43 33.56 32.37 -23.36
C GLY A 43 33.80 30.93 -22.91
N ASN A 44 33.79 29.98 -23.85
CA ASN A 44 34.02 28.57 -23.52
C ASN A 44 35.43 28.32 -22.96
N LEU A 45 35.55 27.43 -21.97
CA LEU A 45 36.83 26.94 -21.44
C LEU A 45 37.01 25.48 -21.85
N GLN A 46 38.20 25.14 -22.34
CA GLN A 46 38.56 23.77 -22.69
C GLN A 46 39.94 23.40 -22.14
N SER A 47 39.98 22.33 -21.35
CA SER A 47 41.20 21.63 -20.97
C SER A 47 41.29 20.30 -21.73
N VAL A 48 42.34 20.07 -22.50
CA VAL A 48 42.42 18.85 -23.35
C VAL A 48 42.66 17.59 -22.52
N THR A 49 43.49 17.66 -21.47
CA THR A 49 43.89 16.51 -20.65
C THR A 49 44.07 16.83 -19.16
N GLY A 50 43.62 18.00 -18.71
CA GLY A 50 43.83 18.47 -17.33
C GLY A 50 42.53 18.95 -16.69
N HIS A 51 42.63 19.45 -15.48
CA HIS A 51 41.48 19.83 -14.65
C HIS A 51 40.99 21.26 -14.97
N VAL A 52 39.73 21.55 -14.69
CA VAL A 52 39.20 22.93 -14.70
C VAL A 52 38.77 23.28 -13.29
N THR A 53 39.40 24.30 -12.72
CA THR A 53 39.09 24.85 -11.40
C THR A 53 38.63 26.29 -11.52
N LEU A 54 37.45 26.57 -11.00
CA LEU A 54 36.94 27.92 -10.78
C LEU A 54 36.73 28.12 -9.28
N THR A 55 37.31 29.18 -8.73
CA THR A 55 37.11 29.53 -7.32
C THR A 55 36.86 31.02 -7.19
N ALA A 56 35.75 31.37 -6.55
CA ALA A 56 35.39 32.73 -6.21
C ALA A 56 35.13 32.84 -4.70
N VAL A 57 35.41 34.01 -4.13
CA VAL A 57 35.04 34.31 -2.75
C VAL A 57 33.57 34.71 -2.65
N ASP A 58 32.99 35.23 -3.74
CA ASP A 58 31.56 35.52 -3.87
C ASP A 58 30.99 34.59 -4.94
N ASP A 59 30.62 35.08 -6.12
CA ASP A 59 29.83 34.31 -7.07
C ASP A 59 30.63 33.67 -8.23
N ILE A 60 30.05 32.61 -8.82
CA ILE A 60 30.48 32.08 -10.12
C ILE A 60 29.32 32.16 -11.11
N ASP A 61 29.51 32.95 -12.17
CA ASP A 61 28.60 33.01 -13.32
C ASP A 61 29.21 32.28 -14.53
N LEU A 62 28.77 31.05 -14.75
CA LEU A 62 29.18 30.24 -15.90
C LEU A 62 28.19 30.41 -17.06
N ASN A 63 28.49 31.27 -18.02
CA ASN A 63 27.69 31.48 -19.25
C ASN A 63 28.23 30.72 -20.47
N GLY A 64 29.55 30.50 -20.54
CA GLY A 64 30.21 29.68 -21.54
C GLY A 64 30.34 28.22 -21.10
N SER A 65 30.56 27.31 -22.05
CA SER A 65 30.72 25.88 -21.71
C SER A 65 32.10 25.57 -21.12
N LEU A 66 32.16 24.63 -20.17
CA LEU A 66 33.38 23.98 -19.71
C LEU A 66 33.53 22.60 -20.34
N SER A 67 34.75 22.25 -20.73
CA SER A 67 35.05 20.89 -21.17
C SER A 67 36.43 20.41 -20.73
N THR A 68 36.49 19.15 -20.30
CA THR A 68 37.75 18.41 -20.06
C THR A 68 37.82 17.18 -20.98
N GLY A 69 39.00 16.57 -21.08
CA GLY A 69 39.18 15.29 -21.79
C GLY A 69 39.97 14.30 -20.94
N GLY A 70 39.75 13.00 -21.17
CA GLY A 70 40.27 11.92 -20.32
C GLY A 70 39.79 12.07 -18.88
N ASP A 71 40.68 11.80 -17.93
CA ASP A 71 40.45 11.86 -16.47
C ASP A 71 40.35 13.30 -15.91
N GLY A 72 40.22 14.31 -16.76
CA GLY A 72 40.17 15.71 -16.31
C GLY A 72 38.88 16.01 -15.55
N THR A 73 39.01 16.46 -14.30
CA THR A 73 37.88 16.81 -13.43
C THR A 73 37.52 18.29 -13.49
N VAL A 74 36.31 18.62 -13.05
CA VAL A 74 35.81 20.00 -12.93
C VAL A 74 35.48 20.29 -11.48
N TYR A 75 36.05 21.37 -10.93
CA TYR A 75 35.76 21.84 -9.59
C TYR A 75 35.37 23.32 -9.59
N LEU A 76 34.16 23.60 -9.12
CA LEU A 76 33.66 24.96 -8.90
C LEU A 76 33.46 25.16 -7.40
N LEU A 77 34.02 26.25 -6.87
CA LEU A 77 33.85 26.67 -5.48
C LEU A 77 33.47 28.15 -5.41
N ALA A 78 32.27 28.45 -4.94
CA ALA A 78 31.82 29.81 -4.64
C ALA A 78 31.66 29.99 -3.12
N GLY A 79 32.13 31.13 -2.61
CA GLY A 79 31.83 31.55 -1.25
C GLY A 79 30.49 32.27 -1.20
N ASN A 80 30.34 33.16 -0.21
CA ASN A 80 29.12 33.92 -0.01
C ASN A 80 29.36 35.38 0.39
N ASP A 81 30.57 35.93 0.19
CA ASP A 81 31.04 37.12 0.93
C ASP A 81 30.47 38.47 0.42
N GLN A 82 29.14 38.48 0.26
CA GLN A 82 28.20 39.51 -0.21
C GLN A 82 28.26 40.84 0.55
N VAL A 83 27.97 41.96 -0.14
CA VAL A 83 26.76 42.78 0.10
C VAL A 83 26.17 43.22 -1.24
N ASP A 84 25.07 42.58 -1.62
CA ASP A 84 24.48 42.58 -2.97
C ASP A 84 23.77 43.87 -3.40
N ALA A 85 23.87 44.10 -4.72
CA ALA A 85 22.75 44.24 -5.67
C ALA A 85 23.30 44.81 -6.99
N VAL A 86 23.09 44.14 -8.15
CA VAL A 86 21.92 44.31 -9.04
C VAL A 86 21.97 43.24 -10.16
N GLY A 87 21.08 42.25 -10.11
CA GLY A 87 20.83 41.28 -11.19
C GLY A 87 19.72 40.29 -10.79
N PRO A 88 19.09 39.57 -11.73
CA PRO A 88 18.17 38.46 -11.42
C PRO A 88 18.92 37.16 -11.07
N ASP A 89 20.25 37.18 -11.09
CA ASP A 89 21.12 36.05 -10.85
C ASP A 89 21.19 35.72 -9.35
N VAL A 90 21.32 34.43 -9.04
CA VAL A 90 21.26 33.87 -7.69
C VAL A 90 22.62 34.05 -7.02
N ASP A 91 22.62 34.40 -5.72
CA ASP A 91 23.83 34.42 -4.88
C ASP A 91 24.41 32.99 -4.81
N GLY A 92 25.67 32.82 -5.24
CA GLY A 92 26.37 31.53 -5.34
C GLY A 92 26.81 31.18 -6.77
N ILE A 93 26.37 30.02 -7.28
CA ILE A 93 26.82 29.47 -8.59
C ILE A 93 25.67 29.43 -9.60
N ASN A 94 25.82 30.18 -10.70
CA ASN A 94 24.91 30.18 -11.83
C ASN A 94 25.50 29.39 -13.01
N LEU A 95 24.87 28.27 -13.39
CA LEU A 95 25.29 27.39 -14.49
C LEU A 95 24.37 27.59 -15.70
N ASN A 96 24.70 28.59 -16.52
CA ASN A 96 24.05 28.86 -17.81
C ASN A 96 24.76 28.19 -18.99
N GLY A 97 26.04 27.83 -18.82
CA GLY A 97 26.86 27.09 -19.77
C GLY A 97 26.99 25.62 -19.39
N SER A 98 27.13 24.75 -20.39
CA SER A 98 27.24 23.30 -20.16
C SER A 98 28.58 22.92 -19.56
N ILE A 99 28.61 21.90 -18.71
CA ILE A 99 29.83 21.25 -18.22
C ILE A 99 29.90 19.86 -18.86
N THR A 100 31.05 19.51 -19.44
CA THR A 100 31.25 18.18 -20.04
C THR A 100 32.62 17.63 -19.70
N THR A 101 32.66 16.49 -19.02
CA THR A 101 33.86 15.71 -18.78
C THR A 101 33.75 14.38 -19.54
N ALA A 102 34.90 13.76 -19.84
CA ALA A 102 34.90 12.39 -20.37
C ALA A 102 34.80 11.43 -19.19
N ASP A 103 35.92 11.15 -18.53
CA ASP A 103 35.98 10.16 -17.45
C ASP A 103 36.07 10.81 -16.05
N GLY A 104 36.22 12.13 -15.98
CA GLY A 104 36.48 12.86 -14.75
C GLY A 104 35.24 13.35 -14.03
N ASP A 105 35.32 13.37 -12.71
CA ASP A 105 34.26 13.85 -11.83
C ASP A 105 34.01 15.35 -11.92
N VAL A 106 32.77 15.73 -11.56
CA VAL A 106 32.34 17.12 -11.46
C VAL A 106 31.87 17.38 -10.03
N LEU A 107 32.51 18.34 -9.35
CA LEU A 107 32.08 18.83 -8.05
C LEU A 107 31.79 20.32 -8.11
N ILE A 108 30.58 20.68 -7.70
CA ILE A 108 30.11 22.05 -7.60
C ILE A 108 29.73 22.30 -6.14
N ASP A 109 30.46 23.21 -5.50
CA ASP A 109 30.37 23.50 -4.08
C ASP A 109 30.09 25.00 -3.89
N SER A 110 28.91 25.33 -3.37
CA SER A 110 28.43 26.70 -3.19
C SER A 110 28.13 26.99 -1.72
N GLY A 111 28.73 28.05 -1.19
CA GLY A 111 28.37 28.61 0.12
C GLY A 111 27.01 29.31 0.16
N GLU A 112 26.28 29.36 -0.96
CA GLU A 112 24.90 29.83 -1.07
C GLU A 112 24.09 28.86 -1.96
N ALA A 113 23.49 29.35 -3.05
CA ALA A 113 22.63 28.55 -3.91
C ALA A 113 23.36 28.11 -5.19
N ILE A 114 22.84 27.06 -5.82
CA ILE A 114 23.21 26.63 -7.17
C ILE A 114 21.97 26.78 -8.06
N ARG A 115 22.10 27.54 -9.15
CA ARG A 115 21.08 27.62 -10.20
C ARG A 115 21.60 26.97 -11.47
N GLN A 116 21.06 25.79 -11.78
CA GLN A 116 21.43 25.02 -12.96
C GLN A 116 20.41 25.21 -14.09
N THR A 117 20.89 25.69 -15.24
CA THR A 117 20.05 25.88 -16.44
C THR A 117 20.64 25.26 -17.70
N ALA A 118 21.78 24.60 -17.56
CA ALA A 118 22.46 23.90 -18.61
C ALA A 118 22.89 22.50 -18.14
N LEU A 119 23.15 21.64 -19.12
CA LEU A 119 23.59 20.27 -18.95
C LEU A 119 24.93 20.19 -18.18
N ILE A 120 24.99 19.28 -17.21
CA ILE A 120 26.23 18.74 -16.67
C ILE A 120 26.34 17.28 -17.13
N GLN A 121 27.43 16.95 -17.81
CA GLN A 121 27.67 15.61 -18.32
C GLN A 121 29.05 15.08 -17.94
N SER A 122 29.09 13.82 -17.52
CA SER A 122 30.28 12.99 -17.35
C SER A 122 30.00 11.61 -17.94
N ASP A 123 30.87 11.09 -18.81
CA ASP A 123 30.64 9.78 -19.45
C ASP A 123 30.86 8.62 -18.47
N SER A 124 31.70 8.78 -17.44
CA SER A 124 31.91 7.75 -16.40
C SER A 124 32.21 8.24 -14.99
N GLY A 125 32.56 9.51 -14.79
CA GLY A 125 32.88 10.05 -13.47
C GLY A 125 31.65 10.53 -12.70
N ASP A 126 31.77 10.64 -11.38
CA ASP A 126 30.68 11.00 -10.49
C ASP A 126 30.34 12.50 -10.57
N ILE A 127 29.10 12.86 -10.26
CA ILE A 127 28.66 14.26 -10.21
C ILE A 127 28.14 14.60 -8.81
N GLY A 128 28.67 15.67 -8.22
CA GLY A 128 28.24 16.22 -6.94
C GLY A 128 27.85 17.69 -7.03
N LEU A 129 26.64 18.04 -6.59
CA LEU A 129 26.20 19.42 -6.36
C LEU A 129 25.93 19.60 -4.86
N VAL A 130 26.63 20.55 -4.24
CA VAL A 130 26.52 20.88 -2.82
C VAL A 130 26.24 22.38 -2.69
N ALA A 131 25.17 22.73 -1.99
CA ALA A 131 24.77 24.11 -1.74
C ALA A 131 24.37 24.28 -0.27
N ASP A 132 24.87 25.32 0.40
CA ASP A 132 24.45 25.67 1.77
C ASP A 132 22.98 26.13 1.82
N THR A 133 22.40 26.54 0.69
CA THR A 133 20.97 26.89 0.57
C THR A 133 20.29 26.08 -0.53
N THR A 134 19.79 26.70 -1.60
CA THR A 134 18.91 26.04 -2.56
C THR A 134 19.65 25.52 -3.79
N ILE A 135 19.22 24.37 -4.31
CA ILE A 135 19.58 23.90 -5.65
C ILE A 135 18.33 24.03 -6.53
N SER A 136 18.39 24.87 -7.56
CA SER A 136 17.29 25.07 -8.51
C SER A 136 17.71 24.67 -9.92
N GLN A 137 16.96 23.76 -10.52
CA GLN A 137 17.17 23.23 -11.86
C GLN A 137 16.01 23.60 -12.76
N THR A 138 16.33 24.27 -13.87
CA THR A 138 15.33 24.52 -14.91
C THR A 138 15.23 23.35 -15.87
N ALA A 139 14.29 23.38 -16.81
CA ALA A 139 14.14 22.37 -17.87
C ALA A 139 15.38 22.15 -18.77
N GLY A 140 16.40 23.02 -18.71
CA GLY A 140 17.70 22.79 -19.37
C GLY A 140 18.80 22.30 -18.44
N GLY A 141 18.53 22.20 -17.14
CA GLY A 141 19.45 21.81 -16.08
C GLY A 141 19.55 20.30 -15.90
N ASP A 142 19.71 19.58 -17.00
CA ASP A 142 19.84 18.13 -17.00
C ASP A 142 21.20 17.69 -16.43
N ILE A 143 21.24 16.47 -15.88
CA ILE A 143 22.48 15.81 -15.44
C ILE A 143 22.59 14.47 -16.16
N THR A 144 23.76 14.13 -16.68
CA THR A 144 24.05 12.80 -17.22
C THR A 144 25.39 12.34 -16.70
N THR A 145 25.40 11.26 -15.92
CA THR A 145 26.61 10.67 -15.36
C THR A 145 26.64 9.17 -15.66
N GLY A 146 27.79 8.65 -16.07
CA GLY A 146 28.05 7.20 -16.08
C GLY A 146 28.47 6.65 -14.72
N GLY A 147 28.76 7.52 -13.75
CA GLY A 147 29.02 7.23 -12.35
C GLY A 147 27.82 7.57 -11.46
N ASP A 148 28.07 7.72 -10.17
CA ASP A 148 27.08 8.02 -9.14
C ASP A 148 26.71 9.52 -9.13
N LEU A 149 25.59 9.84 -8.47
CA LEU A 149 25.08 11.22 -8.37
C LEU A 149 24.77 11.61 -6.92
N LEU A 150 25.34 12.74 -6.48
CA LEU A 150 25.03 13.38 -5.21
C LEU A 150 24.42 14.78 -5.43
N ILE A 151 23.27 15.00 -4.79
CA ILE A 151 22.67 16.33 -4.61
C ILE A 151 22.52 16.59 -3.11
N ASP A 152 23.11 17.67 -2.61
CA ASP A 152 23.07 18.07 -1.20
C ASP A 152 22.71 19.56 -1.07
N ALA A 153 21.51 19.85 -0.57
CA ALA A 153 21.00 21.21 -0.42
C ALA A 153 20.68 21.55 1.05
N GLY A 154 21.26 22.61 1.61
CA GLY A 154 20.92 23.15 2.94
C GLY A 154 19.56 23.87 2.99
N GLY A 155 18.87 23.99 1.86
CA GLY A 155 17.51 24.47 1.68
C GLY A 155 16.78 23.61 0.66
N ASP A 156 15.89 24.19 -0.14
CA ASP A 156 15.09 23.44 -1.12
C ASP A 156 15.93 22.92 -2.30
N TRP A 157 15.63 21.70 -2.75
CA TRP A 157 16.07 21.19 -4.05
C TRP A 157 14.87 21.12 -5.00
N THR A 158 14.88 21.95 -6.03
CA THR A 158 13.76 22.06 -6.99
C THR A 158 14.21 21.74 -8.39
N MET A 159 13.62 20.70 -8.98
CA MET A 159 13.67 20.43 -10.41
C MET A 159 12.42 20.97 -11.10
N ASP A 160 12.59 21.67 -12.22
CA ASP A 160 11.51 21.83 -13.20
C ASP A 160 11.05 20.44 -13.68
N GLY A 161 9.76 20.30 -13.99
CA GLY A 161 9.18 18.99 -14.35
C GLY A 161 9.82 18.29 -15.55
N ASP A 162 10.40 19.04 -16.48
CA ASP A 162 11.08 18.50 -17.66
C ASP A 162 12.58 18.25 -17.43
N ALA A 163 13.15 18.62 -16.27
CA ALA A 163 14.55 18.38 -15.97
C ALA A 163 14.81 16.88 -15.75
N VAL A 164 15.85 16.36 -16.41
CA VAL A 164 16.18 14.92 -16.40
C VAL A 164 17.56 14.68 -15.81
N PHE A 165 17.63 13.77 -14.84
CA PHE A 165 18.88 13.14 -14.44
C PHE A 165 18.97 11.75 -15.05
N SER A 166 20.09 11.42 -15.68
CA SER A 166 20.42 10.08 -16.16
C SER A 166 21.64 9.60 -15.40
N VAL A 167 21.47 8.61 -14.52
CA VAL A 167 22.51 8.07 -13.65
C VAL A 167 22.85 6.65 -14.09
N GLY A 168 24.10 6.44 -14.50
CA GLY A 168 24.64 5.16 -14.95
C GLY A 168 25.44 4.42 -13.88
N GLY A 169 25.83 5.11 -12.80
CA GLY A 169 26.33 4.49 -11.59
C GLY A 169 25.22 3.77 -10.82
N GLN A 170 25.62 3.13 -9.73
CA GLN A 170 24.68 2.35 -8.93
C GLN A 170 23.87 3.21 -7.96
N ASP A 171 24.40 4.37 -7.56
CA ASP A 171 23.88 5.15 -6.44
C ASP A 171 23.47 6.57 -6.87
N LEU A 172 22.22 6.94 -6.52
CA LEU A 172 21.72 8.31 -6.55
C LEU A 172 21.32 8.71 -5.12
N LEU A 173 21.96 9.74 -4.59
CA LEU A 173 21.65 10.29 -3.27
C LEU A 173 21.24 11.76 -3.41
N GLY A 174 20.02 12.07 -2.98
CA GLY A 174 19.51 13.43 -2.90
C GLY A 174 19.08 13.77 -1.48
N GLN A 175 19.65 14.81 -0.88
CA GLN A 175 19.22 15.29 0.43
C GLN A 175 18.99 16.80 0.45
N SER A 176 18.01 17.20 1.27
CA SER A 176 17.60 18.60 1.43
C SER A 176 17.15 18.87 2.87
N ASP A 177 17.65 19.96 3.45
CA ASP A 177 17.14 20.50 4.72
C ASP A 177 15.79 21.25 4.54
N GLY A 178 15.29 21.32 3.31
CA GLY A 178 14.00 21.89 2.92
C GLY A 178 13.11 20.89 2.19
N THR A 179 12.43 21.35 1.15
CA THR A 179 11.56 20.56 0.27
C THR A 179 12.32 20.10 -0.97
N ILE A 180 12.05 18.86 -1.38
CA ILE A 180 12.50 18.30 -2.66
C ILE A 180 11.32 18.29 -3.62
N THR A 181 11.43 18.94 -4.77
CA THR A 181 10.47 18.84 -5.88
C THR A 181 11.14 18.10 -7.03
N LEU A 182 10.62 16.92 -7.37
CA LEU A 182 11.25 16.00 -8.33
C LEU A 182 10.80 16.25 -9.77
N GLY A 183 11.78 16.29 -10.68
CA GLY A 183 11.59 16.19 -12.11
C GLY A 183 11.59 14.71 -12.51
N VAL A 184 12.49 14.32 -13.42
CA VAL A 184 12.65 12.93 -13.87
C VAL A 184 14.04 12.41 -13.48
N LEU A 185 14.09 11.29 -12.75
CA LEU A 185 15.29 10.55 -12.42
C LEU A 185 15.29 9.23 -13.20
N GLN A 186 16.23 9.07 -14.13
CA GLN A 186 16.42 7.88 -14.95
C GLN A 186 17.63 7.09 -14.47
N LEU A 187 17.41 5.84 -14.11
CA LEU A 187 18.40 4.92 -13.61
C LEU A 187 18.78 3.96 -14.74
N THR A 188 20.05 3.97 -15.10
CA THR A 188 20.56 3.35 -16.33
C THR A 188 21.58 2.24 -16.09
N ASP A 189 21.96 1.96 -14.84
CA ASP A 189 22.74 0.75 -14.53
C ASP A 189 21.87 -0.49 -14.82
N THR A 190 22.45 -1.42 -15.58
CA THR A 190 21.74 -2.62 -16.06
C THR A 190 21.70 -3.77 -15.05
N THR A 191 22.22 -3.57 -13.84
CA THR A 191 22.34 -4.59 -12.80
C THR A 191 21.62 -4.23 -11.52
N THR A 192 21.96 -3.09 -10.92
CA THR A 192 21.42 -2.63 -9.64
C THR A 192 21.44 -1.12 -9.58
N ASN A 193 20.29 -0.53 -9.26
CA ASN A 193 20.15 0.90 -9.03
C ASN A 193 19.63 1.11 -7.59
N ARG A 194 20.24 2.04 -6.85
CA ARG A 194 19.82 2.40 -5.50
C ARG A 194 19.61 3.91 -5.43
N VAL A 195 18.44 4.29 -4.94
CA VAL A 195 18.05 5.69 -4.82
C VAL A 195 17.68 6.00 -3.38
N ALA A 196 18.28 7.03 -2.81
CA ALA A 196 17.89 7.57 -1.51
C ALA A 196 17.59 9.06 -1.61
N ILE A 197 16.36 9.43 -1.28
CA ILE A 197 15.89 10.82 -1.25
C ILE A 197 15.46 11.17 0.17
N SER A 198 16.01 12.24 0.74
CA SER A 198 15.71 12.68 2.12
C SER A 198 15.46 14.17 2.18
N ALA A 199 14.24 14.56 2.50
CA ALA A 199 13.82 15.95 2.72
C ALA A 199 13.46 16.16 4.20
N ALA A 200 13.95 17.25 4.81
CA ALA A 200 13.43 17.66 6.12
C ALA A 200 12.00 18.21 6.04
N GLY A 201 11.60 18.71 4.86
CA GLY A 201 10.23 19.11 4.51
C GLY A 201 9.52 18.01 3.71
N ASP A 202 9.02 18.36 2.53
CA ASP A 202 8.23 17.49 1.67
C ASP A 202 9.06 16.89 0.51
N ILE A 203 8.62 15.75 -0.03
CA ILE A 203 9.06 15.25 -1.34
C ILE A 203 7.85 15.32 -2.27
N LEU A 204 7.90 16.18 -3.28
CA LEU A 204 6.77 16.52 -4.14
C LEU A 204 7.02 16.10 -5.59
N ASP A 205 5.95 15.74 -6.29
CA ASP A 205 5.97 15.60 -7.75
C ASP A 205 5.99 16.98 -8.42
N GLY A 206 7.04 17.23 -9.21
CA GLY A 206 7.21 18.43 -10.03
C GLY A 206 6.94 18.24 -11.52
N ASN A 207 6.68 17.01 -11.99
CA ASN A 207 6.61 16.65 -13.42
C ASN A 207 5.21 16.22 -13.89
N GLY A 208 4.25 16.02 -12.98
CA GLY A 208 2.83 15.90 -13.25
C GLY A 208 2.34 14.50 -13.63
N ASN A 209 2.62 14.01 -14.84
CA ASN A 209 2.21 12.65 -15.26
C ASN A 209 3.41 11.84 -15.77
N ALA A 210 4.61 12.39 -15.67
CA ALA A 210 5.81 11.70 -16.06
C ALA A 210 6.30 10.87 -14.87
N VAL A 211 7.04 9.80 -15.13
CA VAL A 211 7.59 8.99 -14.05
C VAL A 211 8.66 9.83 -13.34
N ASN A 212 8.51 10.07 -12.03
CA ASN A 212 9.52 10.79 -11.26
C ASN A 212 10.82 9.98 -11.14
N ILE A 213 10.70 8.67 -10.90
CA ILE A 213 11.85 7.78 -10.71
C ILE A 213 11.64 6.54 -11.55
N ALA A 214 12.47 6.39 -12.57
CA ALA A 214 12.32 5.35 -13.57
C ALA A 214 13.60 4.53 -13.75
N GLU A 215 13.47 3.23 -13.56
CA GLU A 215 14.37 2.26 -14.17
C GLU A 215 14.22 2.28 -15.69
N THR A 216 15.33 2.20 -16.41
CA THR A 216 15.33 2.19 -17.89
C THR A 216 15.62 0.82 -18.51
N ASP A 217 16.15 -0.12 -17.71
CA ASP A 217 16.39 -1.51 -18.09
C ASP A 217 15.64 -2.45 -17.14
N GLY A 218 14.53 -3.05 -17.59
CA GLY A 218 13.73 -3.97 -16.77
C GLY A 218 14.41 -5.31 -16.41
N GLY A 219 15.71 -5.46 -16.72
CA GLY A 219 16.56 -6.53 -16.20
C GLY A 219 17.37 -6.14 -14.95
N ALA A 220 17.36 -4.86 -14.57
CA ALA A 220 18.03 -4.38 -13.38
C ALA A 220 17.17 -4.61 -12.12
N GLN A 221 17.71 -4.22 -10.97
CA GLN A 221 17.02 -4.21 -9.69
C GLN A 221 17.13 -2.83 -9.10
N THR A 222 15.99 -2.16 -8.96
CA THR A 222 15.91 -0.78 -8.51
C THR A 222 15.26 -0.70 -7.13
N SER A 223 16.03 -0.26 -6.13
CA SER A 223 15.53 -0.02 -4.77
C SER A 223 15.48 1.47 -4.46
N LEU A 224 14.36 1.92 -3.91
CA LEU A 224 14.08 3.31 -3.58
C LEU A 224 13.80 3.49 -2.09
N SER A 225 14.49 4.46 -1.47
CA SER A 225 14.16 4.95 -0.12
C SER A 225 13.76 6.42 -0.14
N LEU A 226 12.60 6.75 0.44
CA LEU A 226 12.08 8.11 0.52
C LEU A 226 11.88 8.52 1.99
N ARG A 227 12.37 9.69 2.38
CA ARG A 227 12.21 10.24 3.75
C ARG A 227 11.73 11.68 3.67
N ALA A 228 10.59 11.98 4.26
CA ALA A 228 10.09 13.34 4.36
C ALA A 228 9.75 13.70 5.81
N GLY A 229 10.09 14.90 6.27
CA GLY A 229 9.55 15.42 7.53
C GLY A 229 8.08 15.86 7.43
N GLY A 230 7.57 16.04 6.21
CA GLY A 230 6.17 16.32 5.90
C GLY A 230 5.51 15.20 5.09
N ILE A 231 5.20 15.47 3.82
CA ILE A 231 4.50 14.54 2.91
C ILE A 231 5.44 13.99 1.82
N ILE A 232 5.17 12.76 1.37
CA ILE A 232 5.72 12.18 0.14
C ILE A 232 4.60 12.11 -0.89
N GLY A 233 4.77 12.79 -2.02
CA GLY A 233 3.73 13.04 -3.00
C GLY A 233 2.76 14.12 -2.52
N GLY A 234 1.46 13.89 -2.66
CA GLY A 234 0.45 14.91 -2.34
C GLY A 234 -0.98 14.38 -2.37
N LEU A 235 -1.90 15.20 -1.89
CA LEU A 235 -3.34 14.90 -1.94
C LEU A 235 -3.86 14.94 -3.37
N GLY A 236 -4.70 13.97 -3.74
CA GLY A 236 -5.28 13.94 -5.08
C GLY A 236 -6.38 14.98 -5.34
N GLY A 237 -6.83 15.00 -6.58
CA GLY A 237 -7.88 15.90 -7.05
C GLY A 237 -9.30 15.39 -6.78
N ALA A 238 -10.24 15.79 -7.64
CA ALA A 238 -11.66 15.48 -7.47
C ALA A 238 -12.06 14.05 -7.89
N VAL A 239 -11.20 13.32 -8.60
CA VAL A 239 -11.49 11.98 -9.12
C VAL A 239 -10.92 10.94 -8.18
N ALA A 240 -11.77 10.06 -7.64
CA ALA A 240 -11.40 9.06 -6.64
C ALA A 240 -10.16 8.23 -7.00
N SER A 241 -10.10 7.72 -8.23
CA SER A 241 -9.02 6.84 -8.69
C SER A 241 -7.75 7.56 -9.17
N VAL A 242 -7.69 8.89 -9.11
CA VAL A 242 -6.59 9.67 -9.70
C VAL A 242 -5.94 10.58 -8.66
N ASN A 243 -4.62 10.53 -8.60
CA ASN A 243 -3.81 11.45 -7.81
C ASN A 243 -2.58 11.87 -8.62
N ASP A 244 -2.69 12.99 -9.32
CA ASP A 244 -1.62 13.59 -10.12
C ASP A 244 -0.52 14.24 -9.26
N ASN A 245 -0.60 14.14 -7.93
CA ASN A 245 0.43 14.64 -7.02
C ASN A 245 1.17 13.48 -6.33
N ALA A 246 0.83 12.23 -6.63
CA ALA A 246 1.58 11.08 -6.14
C ALA A 246 2.96 11.04 -6.82
N ILE A 247 3.95 10.45 -6.15
CA ILE A 247 5.23 10.17 -6.81
C ILE A 247 5.01 8.99 -7.76
N ASP A 248 5.17 9.24 -9.06
CA ASP A 248 5.09 8.24 -10.11
C ASP A 248 6.43 7.46 -10.19
N LEU A 249 6.35 6.13 -10.15
CA LEU A 249 7.47 5.22 -10.00
C LEU A 249 7.49 4.15 -11.10
N ASN A 250 8.69 3.76 -11.49
CA ASN A 250 8.99 2.48 -12.12
C ASN A 250 10.24 1.92 -11.41
N VAL A 251 10.02 1.17 -10.32
CA VAL A 251 11.04 0.61 -9.43
C VAL A 251 10.57 -0.74 -8.90
N ASP A 252 11.50 -1.64 -8.52
CA ASP A 252 11.14 -2.96 -7.97
C ASP A 252 10.80 -2.91 -6.49
N GLN A 253 11.56 -2.14 -5.72
CA GLN A 253 11.50 -2.13 -4.26
C GLN A 253 11.38 -0.72 -3.72
N VAL A 254 10.49 -0.53 -2.74
CA VAL A 254 10.28 0.77 -2.09
C VAL A 254 10.19 0.63 -0.58
N ALA A 255 10.81 1.59 0.11
CA ALA A 255 10.56 1.88 1.51
C ALA A 255 10.41 3.40 1.68
N ALA A 256 9.53 3.83 2.57
CA ALA A 256 9.27 5.25 2.75
C ALA A 256 8.81 5.59 4.16
N THR A 257 9.28 6.74 4.66
CA THR A 257 8.76 7.33 5.89
C THR A 257 8.40 8.79 5.71
N SER A 258 7.26 9.19 6.25
CA SER A 258 6.81 10.58 6.25
C SER A 258 6.12 10.94 7.57
N ALA A 259 5.85 12.23 7.79
CA ALA A 259 4.98 12.62 8.89
C ALA A 259 3.51 12.48 8.51
N THR A 260 3.09 13.13 7.42
CA THR A 260 1.69 13.46 7.16
C THR A 260 1.07 12.71 5.98
N GLY A 261 1.83 11.92 5.22
CA GLY A 261 1.27 11.03 4.21
C GLY A 261 2.26 10.53 3.15
N ILE A 262 1.96 9.38 2.58
CA ILE A 262 2.73 8.74 1.51
C ILE A 262 1.78 8.43 0.35
N TYR A 263 2.07 8.96 -0.84
CA TYR A 263 1.29 8.75 -2.05
C TYR A 263 2.21 8.32 -3.18
N LEU A 264 2.14 7.05 -3.56
CA LEU A 264 2.99 6.43 -4.56
C LEU A 264 2.15 5.77 -5.64
N ARG A 265 2.63 5.86 -6.88
CA ARG A 265 2.00 5.24 -8.04
C ARG A 265 3.03 4.54 -8.90
N GLU A 266 2.98 3.22 -8.94
CA GLU A 266 3.74 2.41 -9.89
C GLU A 266 3.01 2.45 -11.26
N VAL A 267 3.70 2.87 -12.32
CA VAL A 267 3.10 3.16 -13.63
C VAL A 267 3.60 2.27 -14.78
N GLU A 268 4.59 1.41 -14.57
CA GLU A 268 5.08 0.48 -15.60
C GLU A 268 4.02 -0.60 -15.84
N SER A 269 3.66 -0.80 -17.11
CA SER A 269 2.69 -1.84 -17.46
C SER A 269 3.29 -3.23 -17.20
N GLY A 270 2.94 -3.81 -16.05
CA GLY A 270 3.39 -5.13 -15.62
C GLY A 270 4.59 -5.13 -14.67
N GLY A 271 5.08 -3.95 -14.25
CA GLY A 271 6.08 -3.83 -13.19
C GLY A 271 5.47 -4.13 -11.83
N ALA A 272 5.98 -5.13 -11.12
CA ALA A 272 5.54 -5.41 -9.76
C ALA A 272 6.32 -4.50 -8.80
N ILE A 273 5.66 -4.03 -7.74
CA ILE A 273 6.32 -3.26 -6.69
C ILE A 273 6.29 -4.01 -5.37
N THR A 274 7.44 -4.05 -4.71
CA THR A 274 7.62 -4.72 -3.42
C THR A 274 7.93 -3.70 -2.34
N VAL A 275 7.10 -3.62 -1.31
CA VAL A 275 7.42 -2.92 -0.07
C VAL A 275 8.28 -3.85 0.77
N THR A 276 9.52 -3.43 1.09
CA THR A 276 10.50 -4.27 1.79
C THR A 276 11.63 -3.41 2.37
N SER A 277 12.64 -4.06 2.98
CA SER A 277 13.88 -3.41 3.36
C SER A 277 14.72 -3.03 2.14
N VAL A 278 15.20 -1.79 2.14
CA VAL A 278 16.13 -1.23 1.15
C VAL A 278 17.43 -0.85 1.85
N ASP A 279 18.54 -1.21 1.23
CA ASP A 279 19.89 -1.02 1.79
C ASP A 279 20.27 0.46 1.91
N GLU A 280 21.34 0.73 2.66
CA GLU A 280 21.93 2.07 2.71
C GLU A 280 22.46 2.49 1.34
N VAL A 281 22.39 3.79 1.05
CA VAL A 281 22.95 4.40 -0.17
C VAL A 281 24.08 5.32 0.26
N SER A 282 25.25 5.16 -0.36
CA SER A 282 26.43 5.97 -0.07
C SER A 282 27.03 6.45 -1.38
N VAL A 283 27.17 7.76 -1.53
CA VAL A 283 27.84 8.36 -2.69
C VAL A 283 29.12 9.03 -2.20
N THR A 284 30.21 8.79 -2.93
CA THR A 284 31.49 9.47 -2.70
C THR A 284 31.85 10.17 -3.99
N ILE A 285 32.15 11.46 -3.94
CA ILE A 285 32.69 12.19 -5.10
C ILE A 285 34.19 12.25 -4.89
N ASP A 286 34.93 11.34 -5.53
CA ASP A 286 36.37 11.17 -5.33
C ASP A 286 37.20 11.68 -6.52
N ASN A 287 38.52 11.68 -6.40
CA ASN A 287 39.45 12.04 -7.48
C ASN A 287 39.24 13.44 -8.10
N VAL A 288 38.47 14.33 -7.45
CA VAL A 288 38.33 15.72 -7.87
C VAL A 288 39.60 16.46 -7.51
N GLU A 289 40.22 17.08 -8.51
CA GLU A 289 41.56 17.65 -8.39
C GLU A 289 41.48 19.15 -8.68
N ARG A 290 41.84 19.95 -7.67
CA ARG A 290 41.99 21.39 -7.81
C ARG A 290 43.35 21.71 -8.41
N ALA A 291 43.37 22.43 -9.52
CA ALA A 291 44.61 22.94 -10.08
C ALA A 291 45.17 24.08 -9.21
N ASP A 292 46.41 23.97 -8.74
CA ASP A 292 47.03 25.03 -7.93
C ASP A 292 47.88 25.97 -8.79
N PHE A 293 48.09 27.21 -8.34
CA PHE A 293 48.84 28.22 -9.11
C PHE A 293 50.28 27.79 -9.48
N ASP A 294 50.90 26.95 -8.65
CA ASP A 294 52.28 26.46 -8.86
C ASP A 294 52.38 25.25 -9.80
N SER A 295 51.26 24.70 -10.27
CA SER A 295 51.20 23.49 -11.12
C SER A 295 51.35 22.16 -10.42
N ALA A 296 51.14 22.15 -9.11
CA ALA A 296 50.56 20.99 -8.45
C ALA A 296 49.04 20.93 -8.69
N THR A 297 48.48 19.81 -8.27
CA THR A 297 47.06 19.63 -8.01
C THR A 297 46.86 19.28 -6.54
N THR A 298 45.70 19.62 -6.00
CA THR A 298 45.26 19.25 -4.66
C THR A 298 43.94 18.50 -4.76
N ASP A 299 43.91 17.29 -4.21
CA ASP A 299 42.69 16.52 -4.02
C ASP A 299 41.69 17.30 -3.14
N VAL A 300 40.50 17.52 -3.69
CA VAL A 300 39.35 18.20 -3.07
C VAL A 300 38.11 17.31 -3.08
N SER A 301 38.31 15.99 -3.11
CA SER A 301 37.25 15.00 -2.99
C SER A 301 36.31 15.30 -1.82
N LEU A 302 35.02 15.07 -2.04
CA LEU A 302 34.00 15.21 -1.01
C LEU A 302 33.98 13.96 -0.13
N ALA A 303 33.73 14.15 1.17
CA ALA A 303 33.52 13.02 2.06
C ALA A 303 32.26 12.22 1.63
N THR A 304 32.30 10.90 1.83
CA THR A 304 31.14 10.04 1.57
C THR A 304 29.90 10.55 2.31
N VAL A 305 28.81 10.75 1.57
CA VAL A 305 27.48 11.03 2.11
C VAL A 305 26.71 9.72 2.11
N THR A 306 26.09 9.39 3.24
CA THR A 306 25.36 8.13 3.41
C THR A 306 23.98 8.40 3.99
N ILE A 307 22.96 7.83 3.34
CA ILE A 307 21.63 7.68 3.92
C ILE A 307 21.49 6.21 4.32
N ALA A 308 21.15 5.98 5.59
CA ALA A 308 21.02 4.63 6.14
C ALA A 308 19.95 3.79 5.42
N SER A 309 19.93 2.49 5.66
CA SER A 309 18.85 1.62 5.19
C SER A 309 17.47 2.09 5.69
N LEU A 310 16.43 1.76 4.93
CA LEU A 310 15.03 1.94 5.33
C LEU A 310 14.31 0.61 5.19
N GLU A 311 13.17 0.48 5.85
CA GLU A 311 12.23 -0.60 5.61
C GLU A 311 10.82 -0.05 5.73
N ASP A 312 9.88 -0.79 5.15
CA ASP A 312 8.44 -0.57 5.29
C ASP A 312 7.93 0.75 4.69
N LEU A 313 6.60 0.94 4.75
CA LEU A 313 5.97 2.26 4.58
C LEU A 313 5.41 2.72 5.93
N GLN A 314 5.82 3.90 6.39
CA GLN A 314 5.42 4.40 7.70
C GLN A 314 5.07 5.89 7.70
N THR A 315 3.96 6.24 8.34
CA THR A 315 3.64 7.63 8.73
C THR A 315 3.74 7.80 10.24
N SER A 316 3.83 9.04 10.73
CA SER A 316 4.04 9.32 12.17
C SER A 316 3.16 10.43 12.76
N SER A 317 2.26 11.00 11.96
CA SER A 317 1.33 12.05 12.38
C SER A 317 0.03 11.97 11.60
N ASP A 318 -0.79 10.95 11.89
CA ASP A 318 -2.14 10.78 11.30
C ASP A 318 -2.15 10.69 9.75
N GLY A 319 -1.02 10.33 9.15
CA GLY A 319 -0.82 10.38 7.70
C GLY A 319 -1.30 9.12 6.98
N PRO A 320 -2.05 9.22 5.86
CA PRO A 320 -2.44 8.05 5.09
C PRO A 320 -1.27 7.52 4.25
N ILE A 321 -1.34 6.24 3.90
CA ILE A 321 -0.39 5.56 3.00
C ILE A 321 -1.18 5.00 1.82
N LYS A 322 -0.82 5.41 0.61
CA LYS A 322 -1.49 5.00 -0.62
C LYS A 322 -0.48 4.55 -1.64
N LEU A 323 -0.60 3.30 -2.04
CA LEU A 323 0.21 2.70 -3.08
C LEU A 323 -0.71 2.09 -4.14
N VAL A 324 -0.58 2.58 -5.36
CA VAL A 324 -1.31 2.07 -6.52
C VAL A 324 -0.30 1.50 -7.51
N ALA A 325 -0.56 0.30 -8.02
CA ALA A 325 0.14 -0.24 -9.19
C ALA A 325 -0.83 -0.30 -10.37
N GLU A 326 -0.50 0.41 -11.46
CA GLU A 326 -1.38 0.50 -12.63
C GLU A 326 -1.40 -0.82 -13.43
N GLY A 327 -0.26 -1.52 -13.48
CA GLY A 327 -0.07 -2.68 -14.35
C GLY A 327 0.41 -3.97 -13.67
N GLY A 328 1.17 -3.88 -12.58
CA GLY A 328 1.69 -5.07 -11.88
C GLY A 328 1.09 -5.30 -10.50
N SER A 329 1.61 -6.32 -9.82
CA SER A 329 1.19 -6.71 -8.47
C SER A 329 1.88 -5.86 -7.40
N ILE A 330 1.23 -5.71 -6.26
CA ILE A 330 1.84 -5.15 -5.04
C ILE A 330 2.17 -6.31 -4.11
N THR A 331 3.41 -6.38 -3.64
CA THR A 331 3.83 -7.30 -2.57
C THR A 331 4.30 -6.49 -1.37
N VAL A 332 3.83 -6.83 -0.18
CA VAL A 332 4.30 -6.23 1.08
C VAL A 332 5.03 -7.28 1.87
N GLU A 333 6.34 -7.19 1.98
CA GLU A 333 7.15 -8.05 2.84
C GLU A 333 7.21 -7.51 4.26
N ALA A 334 7.57 -8.37 5.22
CA ALA A 334 7.88 -7.93 6.56
C ALA A 334 9.28 -7.30 6.60
N GLY A 335 9.43 -6.18 7.31
CA GLY A 335 10.73 -5.62 7.66
C GLY A 335 11.58 -6.56 8.53
N ASN A 336 12.84 -6.20 8.74
CA ASN A 336 13.79 -6.97 9.54
C ASN A 336 13.40 -7.04 11.03
N ASP A 337 12.62 -6.06 11.53
CA ASP A 337 12.14 -6.04 12.91
C ASP A 337 10.87 -6.87 13.14
N THR A 338 10.32 -7.49 12.09
CA THR A 338 9.09 -8.32 12.06
C THR A 338 7.81 -7.65 12.57
N ALA A 339 7.83 -6.34 12.85
CA ALA A 339 6.71 -5.68 13.50
C ALA A 339 5.59 -5.34 12.49
N PHE A 340 5.95 -4.86 11.31
CA PHE A 340 5.02 -4.45 10.26
C PHE A 340 5.70 -4.46 8.88
N GLY A 341 4.88 -4.37 7.82
CA GLY A 341 5.33 -3.96 6.49
C GLY A 341 4.78 -2.59 6.12
N ILE A 342 3.59 -2.23 6.63
CA ILE A 342 3.01 -0.89 6.48
C ILE A 342 2.34 -0.46 7.79
N SER A 343 2.61 0.76 8.23
CA SER A 343 2.04 1.37 9.43
C SER A 343 1.56 2.80 9.16
N ALA A 344 0.25 2.96 9.01
CA ALA A 344 -0.39 4.28 8.90
C ALA A 344 -0.78 4.77 10.30
N ASP A 345 -0.16 5.85 10.75
CA ASP A 345 -0.34 6.37 12.10
C ASP A 345 -1.74 6.97 12.32
N GLY A 346 -2.25 6.85 13.55
CA GLY A 346 -3.45 7.54 14.02
C GLY A 346 -4.65 7.43 13.06
N THR A 347 -5.13 8.54 12.49
CA THR A 347 -6.28 8.54 11.56
C THR A 347 -5.93 8.20 10.10
N GLY A 348 -4.69 7.80 9.81
CA GLY A 348 -4.21 7.55 8.46
C GLY A 348 -4.81 6.30 7.82
N ASP A 349 -5.45 6.45 6.66
CA ASP A 349 -5.92 5.31 5.85
C ASP A 349 -4.76 4.60 5.16
N LEU A 350 -4.93 3.31 4.89
CA LEU A 350 -4.07 2.48 4.07
C LEU A 350 -4.83 2.03 2.81
N LEU A 351 -4.27 2.33 1.63
CA LEU A 351 -4.75 1.83 0.34
C LEU A 351 -3.63 1.09 -0.40
N LEU A 352 -3.86 -0.19 -0.70
CA LEU A 352 -3.12 -0.94 -1.72
C LEU A 352 -4.07 -1.28 -2.87
N GLU A 353 -3.78 -0.75 -4.06
CA GLU A 353 -4.61 -0.96 -5.25
C GLU A 353 -3.77 -1.45 -6.44
N ALA A 354 -3.90 -2.73 -6.80
CA ALA A 354 -3.23 -3.32 -7.95
C ALA A 354 -4.23 -3.50 -9.12
N ARG A 355 -4.23 -2.58 -10.08
CA ARG A 355 -5.32 -2.40 -11.05
C ARG A 355 -5.29 -3.34 -12.25
N GLY A 356 -4.13 -3.93 -12.55
CA GLY A 356 -4.00 -4.86 -13.67
C GLY A 356 -4.90 -6.08 -13.49
N ALA A 357 -5.51 -6.56 -14.57
CA ALA A 357 -6.44 -7.71 -14.51
C ALA A 357 -5.78 -9.03 -14.06
N GLU A 358 -4.44 -9.10 -14.11
CA GLU A 358 -3.63 -10.22 -13.62
C GLU A 358 -2.79 -9.84 -12.39
N SER A 359 -3.01 -8.64 -11.86
CA SER A 359 -2.28 -8.10 -10.72
C SER A 359 -2.91 -8.55 -9.42
N ASP A 360 -2.05 -8.89 -8.48
CA ASP A 360 -2.43 -9.31 -7.13
C ASP A 360 -1.99 -8.26 -6.10
N VAL A 361 -2.61 -8.31 -4.93
CA VAL A 361 -2.10 -7.71 -3.71
C VAL A 361 -1.72 -8.85 -2.77
N ILE A 362 -0.43 -8.95 -2.43
CA ILE A 362 0.13 -10.00 -1.57
C ILE A 362 0.68 -9.35 -0.30
N VAL A 363 0.16 -9.78 0.85
CA VAL A 363 0.47 -9.19 2.16
C VAL A 363 1.22 -10.20 3.02
N ASN A 364 2.55 -10.09 3.09
CA ASN A 364 3.45 -10.92 3.90
C ASN A 364 3.99 -10.20 5.16
N GLY A 365 3.87 -8.87 5.23
CA GLY A 365 4.15 -8.05 6.42
C GLY A 365 2.86 -7.49 7.03
N ASN A 366 2.84 -7.21 8.35
CA ASN A 366 1.61 -6.73 8.99
C ASN A 366 1.19 -5.34 8.48
N LEU A 367 -0.11 -5.13 8.36
CA LEU A 367 -0.73 -3.86 7.96
C LEU A 367 -1.47 -3.30 9.18
N VAL A 368 -1.08 -2.10 9.59
CA VAL A 368 -1.66 -1.43 10.76
C VAL A 368 -2.17 -0.06 10.35
N SER A 369 -3.40 0.23 10.74
CA SER A 369 -3.93 1.60 10.82
C SER A 369 -4.50 1.85 12.21
N GLY A 370 -4.43 3.09 12.69
CA GLY A 370 -5.05 3.48 13.95
C GLY A 370 -6.58 3.43 13.86
N SER A 371 -7.21 4.58 13.66
CA SER A 371 -8.64 4.70 13.37
C SER A 371 -8.93 4.91 11.88
N GLY A 372 -7.93 4.83 11.01
CA GLY A 372 -8.09 4.90 9.55
C GLY A 372 -8.51 3.58 8.93
N HIS A 373 -8.95 3.61 7.69
CA HIS A 373 -9.43 2.44 6.95
C HIS A 373 -8.27 1.66 6.31
N ILE A 374 -8.40 0.34 6.22
CA ILE A 374 -7.50 -0.50 5.42
C ILE A 374 -8.28 -0.95 4.18
N THR A 375 -7.75 -0.67 3.00
CA THR A 375 -8.33 -1.09 1.71
C THR A 375 -7.29 -1.87 0.90
N LEU A 376 -7.62 -3.11 0.57
CA LEU A 376 -6.90 -3.94 -0.39
C LEU A 376 -7.80 -4.13 -1.62
N ASP A 377 -7.32 -3.76 -2.80
CA ASP A 377 -8.04 -3.96 -4.05
C ASP A 377 -7.10 -4.51 -5.13
N ALA A 378 -7.43 -5.67 -5.67
CA ALA A 378 -6.65 -6.31 -6.72
C ALA A 378 -7.52 -6.70 -7.92
N GLY A 379 -7.00 -6.47 -9.12
CA GLY A 379 -7.64 -6.90 -10.36
C GLY A 379 -7.73 -8.42 -10.50
N ARG A 380 -6.88 -9.18 -9.79
CA ARG A 380 -6.93 -10.65 -9.73
C ARG A 380 -7.13 -11.20 -8.31
N ASN A 381 -6.08 -11.40 -7.52
CA ASN A 381 -6.21 -11.99 -6.19
C ASN A 381 -5.74 -11.06 -5.07
N VAL A 382 -6.31 -11.24 -3.89
CA VAL A 382 -5.74 -10.70 -2.65
C VAL A 382 -5.35 -11.85 -1.75
N ASP A 383 -4.06 -11.93 -1.40
CA ASP A 383 -3.50 -12.95 -0.52
C ASP A 383 -3.05 -12.29 0.79
N VAL A 384 -3.71 -12.62 1.89
CA VAL A 384 -3.45 -12.07 3.22
C VAL A 384 -2.69 -13.09 4.06
N ASN A 385 -1.35 -13.00 4.05
CA ASN A 385 -0.45 -13.91 4.78
C ASN A 385 0.09 -13.33 6.09
N ALA A 386 -0.24 -12.07 6.39
CA ALA A 386 0.14 -11.36 7.61
C ALA A 386 -1.02 -10.55 8.18
N THR A 387 -0.90 -10.10 9.43
CA THR A 387 -2.01 -9.53 10.19
C THR A 387 -2.47 -8.19 9.60
N LEU A 388 -3.79 -8.00 9.54
CA LEU A 388 -4.43 -6.72 9.26
C LEU A 388 -5.08 -6.22 10.55
N SER A 389 -4.80 -4.99 10.97
CA SER A 389 -5.38 -4.46 12.20
C SER A 389 -5.78 -2.99 12.13
N THR A 390 -6.98 -2.70 12.60
CA THR A 390 -7.42 -1.36 12.98
C THR A 390 -7.61 -1.28 14.49
N THR A 391 -7.23 -0.17 15.12
CA THR A 391 -7.31 0.04 16.58
C THR A 391 -8.40 1.04 17.01
N GLY A 392 -9.27 1.43 16.08
CA GLY A 392 -10.40 2.33 16.31
C GLY A 392 -11.57 2.04 15.38
N ALA A 393 -12.22 3.09 14.89
CA ALA A 393 -13.38 3.02 13.98
C ALA A 393 -13.05 2.76 12.50
N GLY A 394 -11.79 2.41 12.22
CA GLY A 394 -11.34 2.08 10.88
C GLY A 394 -11.91 0.76 10.38
N THR A 395 -12.43 0.74 9.17
CA THR A 395 -12.97 -0.46 8.51
C THR A 395 -11.88 -1.19 7.73
N VAL A 396 -12.07 -2.48 7.47
CA VAL A 396 -11.22 -3.27 6.58
C VAL A 396 -12.02 -3.69 5.35
N VAL A 397 -11.51 -3.37 4.16
CA VAL A 397 -12.13 -3.73 2.88
C VAL A 397 -11.14 -4.52 2.04
N ILE A 398 -11.53 -5.71 1.62
CA ILE A 398 -10.76 -6.56 0.71
C ILE A 398 -11.59 -6.81 -0.54
N LEU A 399 -11.08 -6.40 -1.70
CA LEU A 399 -11.72 -6.54 -3.00
C LEU A 399 -10.81 -7.32 -3.93
N SER A 400 -11.32 -8.38 -4.56
CA SER A 400 -10.58 -9.15 -5.54
C SER A 400 -11.38 -9.42 -6.81
N GLY A 401 -10.72 -9.28 -7.96
CA GLY A 401 -11.30 -9.60 -9.26
C GLY A 401 -11.51 -11.10 -9.48
N VAL A 402 -10.85 -11.96 -8.71
CA VAL A 402 -10.95 -13.43 -8.75
C VAL A 402 -11.02 -14.01 -7.33
N ASN A 403 -9.93 -14.25 -6.62
CA ASN A 403 -10.00 -14.93 -5.31
C ASN A 403 -9.41 -14.09 -4.18
N THR A 404 -9.86 -14.38 -2.97
CA THR A 404 -9.25 -13.88 -1.74
C THR A 404 -8.84 -15.06 -0.86
N GLU A 405 -7.59 -15.04 -0.39
CA GLU A 405 -7.06 -15.98 0.59
C GLU A 405 -6.76 -15.22 1.89
N ILE A 406 -7.34 -15.68 3.01
CA ILE A 406 -7.17 -15.09 4.34
C ILE A 406 -6.45 -16.11 5.22
N ASP A 407 -5.12 -16.00 5.24
CA ASP A 407 -4.21 -16.93 5.91
C ASP A 407 -3.59 -16.38 7.20
N ALA A 408 -3.89 -15.11 7.51
CA ALA A 408 -3.53 -14.46 8.75
C ALA A 408 -4.71 -13.73 9.38
N GLU A 409 -4.54 -13.42 10.67
CA GLU A 409 -5.57 -12.77 11.47
C GLU A 409 -5.94 -11.39 10.91
N ILE A 410 -7.25 -11.12 10.84
CA ILE A 410 -7.76 -9.77 10.63
C ILE A 410 -8.50 -9.32 11.89
N SER A 411 -8.13 -8.18 12.43
CA SER A 411 -8.75 -7.62 13.64
C SER A 411 -9.22 -6.18 13.44
N THR A 412 -10.47 -5.91 13.79
CA THR A 412 -11.02 -4.57 13.94
C THR A 412 -11.60 -4.37 15.33
N ILE A 413 -11.70 -3.11 15.77
CA ILE A 413 -12.40 -2.77 17.02
C ILE A 413 -13.81 -2.33 16.69
N ASP A 414 -13.96 -1.09 16.23
CA ASP A 414 -15.28 -0.46 16.01
C ASP A 414 -15.71 -0.49 14.53
N GLY A 415 -14.76 -0.69 13.61
CA GLY A 415 -15.05 -0.69 12.18
C GLY A 415 -15.41 -2.07 11.65
N ASP A 416 -16.29 -2.07 10.65
CA ASP A 416 -16.72 -3.25 9.92
C ASP A 416 -15.59 -3.85 9.07
N LEU A 417 -15.75 -5.14 8.78
CA LEU A 417 -14.92 -5.88 7.85
C LEU A 417 -15.76 -6.42 6.70
N LEU A 418 -15.31 -6.15 5.47
CA LEU A 418 -15.87 -6.75 4.27
C LEU A 418 -14.78 -7.35 3.40
N ALA A 419 -14.88 -8.64 3.12
CA ALA A 419 -14.15 -9.29 2.04
C ALA A 419 -15.12 -9.66 0.91
N SER A 420 -14.87 -9.12 -0.29
CA SER A 420 -15.68 -9.35 -1.49
C SER A 420 -14.81 -9.85 -2.65
N ALA A 421 -15.06 -11.07 -3.10
CA ALA A 421 -14.37 -11.69 -4.22
C ALA A 421 -15.34 -12.02 -5.36
N ASN A 422 -15.00 -11.72 -6.60
CA ASN A 422 -15.82 -12.15 -7.75
C ASN A 422 -15.81 -13.68 -7.96
N GLY A 423 -14.74 -14.34 -7.51
CA GLY A 423 -14.56 -15.78 -7.46
C GLY A 423 -14.73 -16.29 -6.03
N SER A 424 -13.70 -16.92 -5.45
CA SER A 424 -13.85 -17.62 -4.16
C SER A 424 -13.11 -16.93 -3.01
N ILE A 425 -13.63 -17.11 -1.80
CA ILE A 425 -12.92 -16.79 -0.56
C ILE A 425 -12.48 -18.11 0.09
N THR A 426 -11.20 -18.20 0.46
CA THR A 426 -10.69 -19.25 1.35
C THR A 426 -10.21 -18.59 2.63
N GLN A 427 -10.80 -18.98 3.76
CA GLN A 427 -10.46 -18.47 5.08
C GLN A 427 -9.75 -19.56 5.88
N THR A 428 -8.45 -19.37 6.13
CA THR A 428 -7.64 -20.26 6.96
C THR A 428 -7.21 -19.64 8.28
N ALA A 429 -7.50 -18.36 8.50
CA ALA A 429 -7.25 -17.66 9.75
C ALA A 429 -8.47 -16.91 10.29
N SER A 430 -8.38 -16.52 11.55
CA SER A 430 -9.47 -15.89 12.30
C SER A 430 -9.73 -14.45 11.85
N ILE A 431 -11.01 -14.09 11.78
CA ILE A 431 -11.48 -12.72 11.68
C ILE A 431 -12.12 -12.34 13.01
N THR A 432 -11.66 -11.26 13.63
CA THR A 432 -12.20 -10.77 14.89
C THR A 432 -12.61 -9.30 14.77
N SER A 433 -13.83 -8.99 15.17
CA SER A 433 -14.31 -7.63 15.37
C SER A 433 -14.86 -7.49 16.78
N THR A 434 -14.64 -6.35 17.44
CA THR A 434 -15.32 -6.12 18.73
C THR A 434 -16.75 -5.67 18.47
N ASN A 435 -16.92 -4.59 17.72
CA ASN A 435 -18.18 -3.87 17.58
C ASN A 435 -18.68 -3.78 16.13
N GLY A 436 -17.82 -3.95 15.13
CA GLY A 436 -18.20 -3.90 13.73
C GLY A 436 -18.73 -5.22 13.19
N ASP A 437 -19.48 -5.14 12.10
CA ASP A 437 -20.05 -6.29 11.39
C ASP A 437 -19.01 -6.96 10.50
N VAL A 438 -19.20 -8.24 10.21
CA VAL A 438 -18.30 -9.03 9.35
C VAL A 438 -19.05 -9.60 8.15
N GLY A 439 -18.62 -9.22 6.95
CA GLY A 439 -19.13 -9.72 5.68
C GLY A 439 -18.11 -10.51 4.87
N LEU A 440 -18.45 -11.73 4.48
CA LEU A 440 -17.76 -12.49 3.44
C LEU A 440 -18.69 -12.69 2.25
N VAL A 441 -18.35 -12.10 1.10
CA VAL A 441 -19.15 -12.14 -0.13
C VAL A 441 -18.32 -12.71 -1.27
N ALA A 442 -18.75 -13.81 -1.87
CA ALA A 442 -18.04 -14.49 -2.95
C ALA A 442 -18.98 -14.78 -4.12
N GLY A 443 -18.59 -14.46 -5.35
CA GLY A 443 -19.34 -14.90 -6.55
C GLY A 443 -19.26 -16.42 -6.78
N GLY A 444 -18.26 -17.08 -6.20
CA GLY A 444 -18.04 -18.51 -6.14
C GLY A 444 -18.25 -19.05 -4.73
N ARG A 445 -17.32 -19.89 -4.26
CA ARG A 445 -17.45 -20.58 -2.96
C ARG A 445 -16.80 -19.79 -1.81
N ILE A 446 -17.26 -20.04 -0.60
CA ILE A 446 -16.59 -19.64 0.65
C ILE A 446 -16.18 -20.91 1.38
N ASP A 447 -14.88 -21.15 1.49
CA ASP A 447 -14.34 -22.29 2.25
C ASP A 447 -13.66 -21.78 3.53
N GLN A 448 -14.19 -22.14 4.69
CA GLN A 448 -13.62 -21.85 6.00
C GLN A 448 -13.00 -23.12 6.57
N THR A 449 -11.72 -23.07 6.92
CA THR A 449 -11.02 -24.21 7.52
C THR A 449 -11.17 -24.22 9.04
N SER A 450 -10.56 -25.19 9.72
CA SER A 450 -10.62 -25.37 11.19
C SER A 450 -10.15 -24.16 12.01
N THR A 451 -9.45 -23.23 11.38
CA THR A 451 -8.94 -21.99 11.99
C THR A 451 -9.53 -20.73 11.35
N GLY A 452 -10.42 -20.90 10.37
CA GLY A 452 -11.15 -19.82 9.70
C GLY A 452 -12.34 -19.32 10.51
N ASP A 453 -12.13 -19.07 11.80
CA ASP A 453 -13.18 -18.62 12.71
C ASP A 453 -13.56 -17.16 12.44
N ILE A 454 -14.80 -16.80 12.73
CA ILE A 454 -15.27 -15.41 12.78
C ILE A 454 -15.77 -15.15 14.19
N THR A 455 -15.39 -14.03 14.79
CA THR A 455 -15.89 -13.62 16.11
C THR A 455 -16.22 -12.15 16.13
N THR A 456 -17.46 -11.82 16.44
CA THR A 456 -17.93 -10.46 16.72
C THR A 456 -18.44 -10.38 18.16
N THR A 457 -18.14 -9.32 18.92
CA THR A 457 -18.70 -9.16 20.29
C THR A 457 -20.07 -8.50 20.28
N ASP A 458 -20.27 -7.49 19.42
CA ASP A 458 -21.54 -6.76 19.30
C ASP A 458 -22.04 -6.66 17.84
N GLY A 459 -21.26 -7.11 16.85
CA GLY A 459 -21.58 -7.03 15.42
C GLY A 459 -22.30 -8.25 14.86
N ASP A 460 -22.98 -8.08 13.74
CA ASP A 460 -23.66 -9.11 12.97
C ASP A 460 -22.70 -9.78 11.96
N VAL A 461 -23.11 -10.94 11.41
CA VAL A 461 -22.28 -11.68 10.43
C VAL A 461 -23.09 -11.99 9.16
N LEU A 462 -22.53 -11.60 8.02
CA LEU A 462 -23.01 -11.90 6.68
C LEU A 462 -22.08 -12.85 5.95
N ILE A 463 -22.61 -13.97 5.46
CA ILE A 463 -21.94 -14.87 4.52
C ILE A 463 -22.81 -14.99 3.27
N ASP A 464 -22.29 -14.61 2.11
CA ASP A 464 -22.97 -14.75 0.82
C ASP A 464 -22.04 -15.42 -0.20
N ALA A 465 -22.33 -16.68 -0.54
CA ALA A 465 -21.60 -17.46 -1.53
C ALA A 465 -22.46 -17.70 -2.78
N GLY A 466 -21.98 -17.32 -3.96
CA GLY A 466 -22.61 -17.68 -5.24
C GLY A 466 -22.52 -19.18 -5.57
N GLY A 467 -21.60 -19.90 -4.92
CA GLY A 467 -21.44 -21.35 -4.92
C GLY A 467 -21.64 -21.93 -3.52
N ASP A 468 -20.83 -22.92 -3.15
CA ASP A 468 -20.91 -23.59 -1.84
C ASP A 468 -20.37 -22.71 -0.72
N TRP A 469 -20.97 -22.80 0.46
CA TRP A 469 -20.38 -22.32 1.71
C TRP A 469 -20.01 -23.53 2.57
N THR A 470 -18.71 -23.76 2.74
CA THR A 470 -18.18 -24.92 3.45
C THR A 470 -17.43 -24.49 4.70
N MET A 471 -17.91 -24.89 5.87
CA MET A 471 -17.17 -24.80 7.13
C MET A 471 -16.52 -26.15 7.44
N ALA A 472 -15.31 -26.13 8.01
CA ALA A 472 -14.78 -27.31 8.67
C ALA A 472 -15.60 -27.62 9.93
N ALA A 473 -15.51 -28.86 10.40
CA ALA A 473 -16.32 -29.35 11.52
C ALA A 473 -16.18 -28.52 12.81
N ASP A 474 -14.99 -27.99 13.05
CA ASP A 474 -14.62 -27.21 14.23
C ASP A 474 -14.57 -25.70 13.99
N THR A 475 -14.81 -25.22 12.76
CA THR A 475 -14.93 -23.79 12.47
C THR A 475 -16.10 -23.20 13.26
N VAL A 476 -15.86 -22.06 13.90
CA VAL A 476 -16.86 -21.30 14.66
C VAL A 476 -17.10 -19.95 13.99
N ILE A 477 -18.37 -19.63 13.74
CA ILE A 477 -18.80 -18.24 13.59
C ILE A 477 -19.54 -17.86 14.87
N GLU A 478 -18.97 -16.93 15.62
CA GLU A 478 -19.56 -16.34 16.81
C GLU A 478 -20.07 -14.94 16.47
N ALA A 479 -21.41 -14.78 16.46
CA ALA A 479 -22.08 -13.50 16.27
C ALA A 479 -22.56 -12.96 17.62
N GLY A 480 -22.00 -11.84 18.05
CA GLY A 480 -22.41 -11.16 19.27
C GLY A 480 -23.47 -10.07 19.07
N GLY A 481 -23.66 -9.65 17.83
CA GLY A 481 -24.85 -8.94 17.38
C GLY A 481 -26.09 -9.85 17.40
N GLN A 482 -27.20 -9.33 16.88
CA GLN A 482 -28.48 -10.04 16.89
C GLN A 482 -28.62 -11.03 15.74
N ASP A 483 -27.90 -10.81 14.63
CA ASP A 483 -28.18 -11.44 13.35
C ASP A 483 -26.97 -12.16 12.74
N LEU A 484 -27.23 -13.37 12.26
CA LEU A 484 -26.35 -14.11 11.36
C LEU A 484 -27.14 -14.51 10.12
N LEU A 485 -26.64 -14.10 8.95
CA LEU A 485 -27.24 -14.39 7.65
C LEU A 485 -26.26 -15.14 6.77
N GLY A 486 -26.67 -16.32 6.30
CA GLY A 486 -25.90 -17.16 5.40
C GLY A 486 -26.68 -17.50 4.12
N GLN A 487 -26.14 -17.16 2.96
CA GLN A 487 -26.70 -17.47 1.66
C GLN A 487 -25.71 -18.24 0.80
N SER A 488 -26.22 -19.23 0.05
CA SER A 488 -25.42 -20.06 -0.84
C SER A 488 -26.19 -20.40 -2.11
N GLY A 489 -25.58 -20.12 -3.27
CA GLY A 489 -26.02 -20.61 -4.57
C GLY A 489 -25.75 -22.12 -4.79
N GLY A 490 -25.08 -22.77 -3.84
CA GLY A 490 -24.81 -24.19 -3.77
C GLY A 490 -25.28 -24.79 -2.44
N THR A 491 -24.43 -25.61 -1.83
CA THR A 491 -24.66 -26.27 -0.54
C THR A 491 -24.02 -25.47 0.59
N ILE A 492 -24.72 -25.38 1.72
CA ILE A 492 -24.16 -24.95 3.01
C ILE A 492 -23.74 -26.19 3.80
N THR A 493 -22.49 -26.26 4.22
CA THR A 493 -21.96 -27.31 5.11
C THR A 493 -21.50 -26.65 6.41
N LEU A 494 -22.17 -26.96 7.53
CA LEU A 494 -22.04 -26.22 8.79
C LEU A 494 -21.06 -26.85 9.77
N GLY A 495 -20.14 -26.02 10.26
CA GLY A 495 -19.41 -26.22 11.51
C GLY A 495 -20.30 -25.79 12.67
N VAL A 496 -19.89 -24.74 13.40
CA VAL A 496 -20.65 -24.17 14.52
C VAL A 496 -20.99 -22.71 14.25
N LEU A 497 -22.27 -22.37 14.34
CA LEU A 497 -22.79 -21.01 14.44
C LEU A 497 -23.17 -20.78 15.90
N ARG A 498 -22.54 -19.80 16.54
CA ARG A 498 -22.79 -19.43 17.94
C ARG A 498 -23.30 -18.02 18.01
N MET A 499 -24.38 -17.84 18.76
CA MET A 499 -25.00 -16.55 18.95
C MET A 499 -24.88 -16.16 20.42
N THR A 500 -24.48 -14.91 20.67
CA THR A 500 -24.09 -14.44 22.01
C THR A 500 -24.79 -13.16 22.46
N ASP A 501 -25.69 -12.57 21.67
CA ASP A 501 -26.51 -11.45 22.15
C ASP A 501 -27.38 -11.88 23.34
N ALA A 502 -27.51 -11.02 24.33
CA ALA A 502 -28.21 -11.33 25.57
C ALA A 502 -29.75 -11.18 25.49
N ALA A 503 -30.28 -10.67 24.38
CA ALA A 503 -31.69 -10.37 24.22
C ALA A 503 -32.35 -11.27 23.15
N THR A 504 -31.94 -11.14 21.89
CA THR A 504 -32.55 -11.84 20.76
C THR A 504 -31.51 -12.20 19.72
N ASN A 505 -31.47 -13.48 19.36
CA ASN A 505 -30.57 -14.02 18.36
C ASN A 505 -31.37 -14.56 17.18
N ARG A 506 -30.94 -14.27 15.95
CA ARG A 506 -31.60 -14.74 14.73
C ARG A 506 -30.58 -15.29 13.75
N VAL A 507 -30.84 -16.50 13.27
CA VAL A 507 -30.07 -17.13 12.21
C VAL A 507 -30.98 -17.37 11.01
N ALA A 508 -30.57 -16.91 9.84
CA ALA A 508 -31.26 -17.23 8.59
C ALA A 508 -30.30 -17.81 7.57
N LEU A 509 -30.58 -19.04 7.14
CA LEU A 509 -29.79 -19.76 6.14
C LEU A 509 -30.63 -20.03 4.89
N GLU A 510 -30.05 -19.81 3.72
CA GLU A 510 -30.63 -20.18 2.43
C GLU A 510 -29.59 -20.85 1.51
N ALA A 511 -29.86 -22.10 1.14
CA ALA A 511 -29.06 -22.87 0.19
C ALA A 511 -29.90 -23.24 -1.03
N ALA A 512 -29.39 -23.01 -2.24
CA ALA A 512 -30.01 -23.56 -3.45
C ALA A 512 -29.87 -25.09 -3.54
N GLY A 513 -28.80 -25.63 -2.94
CA GLY A 513 -28.53 -27.04 -2.72
C GLY A 513 -28.99 -27.49 -1.35
N ASP A 514 -28.11 -28.17 -0.61
CA ASP A 514 -28.40 -28.74 0.71
C ASP A 514 -27.93 -27.83 1.85
N ILE A 515 -28.49 -28.02 3.06
CA ILE A 515 -27.89 -27.55 4.31
C ILE A 515 -27.47 -28.80 5.08
N LEU A 516 -26.17 -29.01 5.25
CA LEU A 516 -25.58 -30.23 5.78
C LEU A 516 -24.82 -29.98 7.08
N ASP A 517 -24.80 -31.01 7.93
CA ASP A 517 -23.99 -31.06 9.14
C ASP A 517 -22.57 -31.55 8.83
N ALA A 518 -21.54 -30.80 9.26
CA ALA A 518 -20.13 -31.16 9.15
C ALA A 518 -19.53 -31.70 10.46
N ASN A 519 -20.19 -31.53 11.61
CA ASN A 519 -19.65 -31.76 12.95
C ASN A 519 -20.32 -32.91 13.73
N ALA A 520 -21.18 -33.67 13.04
CA ALA A 520 -21.72 -34.97 13.42
C ALA A 520 -22.68 -34.97 14.61
N ALA A 521 -22.16 -34.86 15.82
CA ALA A 521 -23.01 -34.82 17.02
C ALA A 521 -22.74 -33.61 17.91
N ALA A 522 -21.87 -32.71 17.44
CA ALA A 522 -21.70 -31.40 18.03
C ALA A 522 -22.83 -30.49 17.57
N ILE A 523 -23.03 -29.37 18.27
CA ILE A 523 -24.11 -28.45 17.94
C ILE A 523 -23.71 -27.66 16.69
N ASN A 524 -24.58 -27.58 15.68
CA ASN A 524 -24.35 -26.73 14.52
C ASN A 524 -24.80 -25.29 14.78
N ILE A 525 -25.90 -25.09 15.51
CA ILE A 525 -26.44 -23.75 15.79
C ILE A 525 -26.77 -23.65 17.28
N GLU A 526 -26.00 -22.82 17.99
CA GLU A 526 -26.04 -22.71 19.46
C GLU A 526 -26.31 -21.28 19.95
N GLU A 527 -27.39 -21.12 20.73
CA GLU A 527 -27.50 -20.02 21.68
C GLU A 527 -26.62 -20.30 22.90
N SER A 528 -25.61 -19.46 23.12
CA SER A 528 -24.68 -19.65 24.26
C SER A 528 -25.11 -18.93 25.54
N VAL A 529 -26.04 -17.97 25.44
CA VAL A 529 -26.45 -17.10 26.56
C VAL A 529 -27.79 -17.54 27.13
N ALA A 530 -27.77 -18.03 28.37
CA ALA A 530 -28.96 -18.49 29.06
C ALA A 530 -30.00 -17.36 29.23
N GLY A 531 -31.19 -17.56 28.67
CA GLY A 531 -32.32 -16.64 28.80
C GLY A 531 -32.45 -15.60 27.69
N SER A 532 -31.60 -15.67 26.67
CA SER A 532 -31.87 -15.05 25.37
C SER A 532 -33.05 -15.78 24.67
N GLN A 533 -33.50 -15.24 23.54
CA GLN A 533 -34.38 -15.94 22.61
C GLN A 533 -33.67 -16.13 21.26
N ALA A 534 -33.47 -17.37 20.85
CA ALA A 534 -32.90 -17.72 19.56
C ALA A 534 -33.95 -18.24 18.57
N SER A 535 -33.99 -17.67 17.36
CA SER A 535 -34.83 -18.16 16.27
C SER A 535 -34.01 -18.49 15.02
N VAL A 536 -34.32 -19.61 14.38
CA VAL A 536 -33.61 -20.09 13.20
C VAL A 536 -34.59 -20.28 12.04
N SER A 537 -34.24 -19.75 10.88
CA SER A 537 -34.91 -20.05 9.61
C SER A 537 -33.95 -20.77 8.65
N LEU A 538 -34.35 -21.95 8.15
CA LEU A 538 -33.54 -22.76 7.25
C LEU A 538 -34.27 -22.96 5.92
N ARG A 539 -33.66 -22.59 4.79
CA ARG A 539 -34.22 -22.78 3.44
C ARG A 539 -33.26 -23.59 2.60
N SER A 540 -33.74 -24.67 2.00
CA SER A 540 -32.93 -25.57 1.18
C SER A 540 -33.68 -26.00 -0.07
N GLY A 541 -33.05 -25.87 -1.23
CA GLY A 541 -33.53 -26.48 -2.48
C GLY A 541 -33.37 -28.01 -2.48
N GLY A 542 -32.55 -28.55 -1.58
CA GLY A 542 -32.30 -29.97 -1.35
C GLY A 542 -32.78 -30.42 0.02
N VAL A 543 -31.92 -31.08 0.79
CA VAL A 543 -32.19 -31.56 2.16
C VAL A 543 -31.69 -30.56 3.21
N ILE A 544 -32.32 -30.56 4.39
CA ILE A 544 -31.80 -29.92 5.61
C ILE A 544 -31.41 -31.03 6.58
N GLY A 545 -30.13 -31.13 6.92
CA GLY A 545 -29.54 -32.28 7.60
C GLY A 545 -29.50 -33.52 6.69
N GLY A 546 -29.52 -34.71 7.28
CA GLY A 546 -29.44 -35.96 6.55
C GLY A 546 -30.14 -37.12 7.25
N ALA A 547 -30.54 -38.13 6.46
CA ALA A 547 -31.04 -39.40 6.97
C ALA A 547 -29.84 -40.24 7.44
N GLY A 548 -29.55 -40.24 8.73
CA GLY A 548 -28.42 -40.95 9.34
C GLY A 548 -28.18 -42.35 8.78
N LEU A 549 -26.91 -42.70 8.59
CA LEU A 549 -26.48 -43.92 7.90
C LEU A 549 -26.49 -45.17 8.80
N THR A 550 -26.84 -45.04 10.08
CA THR A 550 -26.72 -46.11 11.09
C THR A 550 -28.01 -46.32 11.88
N SER A 551 -28.22 -47.55 12.35
CA SER A 551 -29.32 -47.93 13.26
C SER A 551 -29.12 -47.42 14.70
N SER A 552 -28.41 -46.31 14.89
CA SER A 552 -28.27 -45.61 16.16
C SER A 552 -29.60 -44.94 16.53
N SER A 553 -29.85 -44.77 17.83
CA SER A 553 -30.97 -43.95 18.31
C SER A 553 -30.77 -42.45 18.02
N THR A 554 -29.54 -42.03 17.69
CA THR A 554 -29.18 -40.65 17.34
C THR A 554 -28.87 -40.55 15.85
N ASN A 555 -29.35 -39.48 15.21
CA ASN A 555 -29.08 -39.17 13.81
C ASN A 555 -27.95 -38.14 13.74
N ASP A 556 -26.71 -38.61 13.65
CA ASP A 556 -25.50 -37.76 13.63
C ASP A 556 -25.26 -37.08 12.25
N ALA A 557 -26.33 -36.90 11.49
CA ALA A 557 -26.35 -36.11 10.26
C ALA A 557 -27.50 -35.10 10.28
N ALA A 558 -28.30 -35.07 11.34
CA ALA A 558 -29.30 -34.03 11.54
C ALA A 558 -28.58 -32.70 11.83
N ILE A 559 -29.22 -31.57 11.52
CA ILE A 559 -28.73 -30.29 12.03
C ILE A 559 -29.02 -30.25 13.53
N ASP A 560 -27.96 -30.06 14.30
CA ASP A 560 -27.99 -29.99 15.75
C ASP A 560 -28.20 -28.58 16.25
N LEU A 561 -29.21 -28.40 17.08
CA LEU A 561 -29.73 -27.11 17.50
C LEU A 561 -29.76 -26.97 19.03
N VAL A 562 -29.45 -25.78 19.50
CA VAL A 562 -29.72 -25.26 20.85
C VAL A 562 -30.36 -23.89 20.67
N VAL A 563 -31.67 -23.88 20.39
CA VAL A 563 -32.45 -22.68 20.03
C VAL A 563 -33.90 -22.81 20.51
N ASP A 564 -34.64 -21.70 20.59
CA ASP A 564 -36.03 -21.71 21.05
C ASP A 564 -37.04 -21.90 19.92
N VAL A 565 -36.81 -21.27 18.77
CA VAL A 565 -37.73 -21.26 17.64
C VAL A 565 -37.05 -21.77 16.38
N VAL A 566 -37.73 -22.66 15.65
CA VAL A 566 -37.27 -23.13 14.34
C VAL A 566 -38.38 -23.08 13.31
N ALA A 567 -38.04 -22.56 12.13
CA ALA A 567 -38.81 -22.68 10.90
C ALA A 567 -37.90 -23.21 9.79
N ALA A 568 -38.41 -24.09 8.94
CA ALA A 568 -37.59 -24.68 7.89
C ALA A 568 -38.40 -25.07 6.65
N ALA A 569 -37.81 -24.85 5.48
CA ALA A 569 -38.38 -25.21 4.19
C ALA A 569 -37.36 -25.97 3.34
N SER A 570 -37.76 -27.15 2.86
CA SER A 570 -36.91 -28.04 2.06
C SER A 570 -37.69 -28.72 0.93
N VAL A 571 -36.99 -29.12 -0.13
CA VAL A 571 -37.57 -30.02 -1.14
C VAL A 571 -37.47 -31.48 -0.69
N LEU A 572 -36.28 -31.94 -0.31
CA LEU A 572 -35.95 -33.37 -0.19
C LEU A 572 -36.02 -33.95 1.23
N GLY A 573 -36.15 -33.11 2.25
CA GLY A 573 -36.38 -33.55 3.63
C GLY A 573 -35.80 -32.63 4.69
N ILE A 574 -36.34 -32.70 5.90
CA ILE A 574 -35.88 -31.94 7.07
C ILE A 574 -35.51 -32.92 8.18
N TYR A 575 -34.29 -32.82 8.70
CA TYR A 575 -33.73 -33.64 9.76
C TYR A 575 -33.06 -32.73 10.80
N LEU A 576 -33.74 -32.51 11.92
CA LEU A 576 -33.29 -31.63 13.00
C LEU A 576 -33.23 -32.39 14.32
N ARG A 577 -32.24 -32.07 15.15
CA ARG A 577 -32.12 -32.54 16.52
C ARG A 577 -31.86 -31.36 17.43
N GLU A 578 -32.74 -31.13 18.39
CA GLU A 578 -32.48 -30.23 19.51
C GLU A 578 -31.78 -31.03 20.62
N VAL A 579 -30.62 -30.54 21.07
CA VAL A 579 -29.73 -31.27 21.99
C VAL A 579 -29.94 -30.84 23.44
N SER A 580 -30.08 -29.53 23.68
CA SER A 580 -30.45 -28.95 24.98
C SER A 580 -30.68 -27.43 24.85
N SER A 581 -31.92 -26.96 24.78
CA SER A 581 -32.22 -25.52 24.85
C SER A 581 -32.12 -24.99 26.29
N ALA A 582 -31.74 -23.72 26.45
CA ALA A 582 -31.74 -23.05 27.77
C ALA A 582 -33.16 -22.92 28.36
N SER A 583 -34.19 -22.91 27.52
CA SER A 583 -35.62 -22.94 27.88
C SER A 583 -36.16 -24.35 28.11
N GLY A 584 -35.49 -25.37 27.56
CA GLY A 584 -35.85 -26.78 27.61
C GLY A 584 -36.95 -27.19 26.63
N ASP A 585 -37.47 -26.30 25.79
CA ASP A 585 -38.53 -26.61 24.82
C ASP A 585 -38.19 -26.02 23.45
N ILE A 586 -38.37 -26.80 22.37
CA ILE A 586 -38.27 -26.29 21.00
C ILE A 586 -39.65 -25.99 20.42
N ARG A 587 -39.78 -24.83 19.78
CA ARG A 587 -41.03 -24.37 19.18
C ARG A 587 -40.91 -24.27 17.66
N VAL A 588 -41.82 -24.95 16.96
CA VAL A 588 -42.06 -24.70 15.53
C VAL A 588 -43.03 -23.54 15.45
N ASP A 589 -42.55 -22.39 14.99
CA ASP A 589 -43.28 -21.12 14.92
C ASP A 589 -42.66 -20.21 13.84
N THR A 590 -43.01 -18.94 13.83
CA THR A 590 -42.46 -17.92 12.94
C THR A 590 -41.04 -17.54 13.37
N ALA A 591 -40.05 -17.84 12.54
CA ALA A 591 -38.74 -17.22 12.59
C ALA A 591 -38.81 -15.84 11.90
N ALA A 592 -38.37 -14.80 12.59
CA ALA A 592 -38.43 -13.43 12.08
C ALA A 592 -37.55 -13.25 10.83
N ALA A 593 -37.80 -12.17 10.09
CA ALA A 593 -36.89 -11.76 9.02
C ALA A 593 -35.51 -11.42 9.62
N VAL A 594 -34.46 -11.68 8.85
CA VAL A 594 -33.08 -11.35 9.20
C VAL A 594 -32.53 -10.43 8.12
N SER A 595 -31.86 -9.36 8.54
CA SER A 595 -31.20 -8.42 7.65
C SER A 595 -29.86 -8.10 8.27
N VAL A 596 -28.79 -8.42 7.57
CA VAL A 596 -27.44 -8.00 7.96
C VAL A 596 -27.02 -6.93 6.97
N ASP A 597 -26.57 -5.82 7.51
CA ASP A 597 -26.15 -4.63 6.78
C ASP A 597 -24.74 -4.32 7.26
N VAL A 598 -23.74 -4.70 6.46
CA VAL A 598 -22.35 -4.34 6.71
C VAL A 598 -22.19 -2.88 6.26
N ASP A 599 -22.81 -1.97 7.02
CA ASP A 599 -22.97 -0.54 6.70
C ASP A 599 -21.72 0.27 7.10
N GLY A 600 -21.51 1.41 6.44
CA GLY A 600 -20.40 2.30 6.77
C GLY A 600 -19.02 1.73 6.45
N VAL A 601 -18.94 0.68 5.63
CA VAL A 601 -17.69 0.15 5.09
C VAL A 601 -17.13 1.17 4.11
N LEU A 602 -15.99 1.77 4.45
CA LEU A 602 -15.38 2.82 3.65
C LEU A 602 -14.14 2.31 2.92
N ARG A 603 -14.22 2.33 1.59
CA ARG A 603 -13.06 2.15 0.71
C ARG A 603 -12.28 3.47 0.65
N SER A 604 -11.01 3.47 1.05
CA SER A 604 -10.13 4.61 0.80
C SER A 604 -9.80 4.70 -0.69
N ASN A 605 -9.90 5.90 -1.26
CA ASN A 605 -9.57 6.12 -2.67
C ASN A 605 -8.21 6.81 -2.82
N PHE A 606 -7.63 6.75 -4.01
CA PHE A 606 -6.28 7.27 -4.24
C PHE A 606 -6.15 8.78 -4.03
N ASN A 607 -7.24 9.53 -4.20
CA ASN A 607 -7.30 10.96 -3.92
C ASN A 607 -7.63 11.35 -2.46
N SER A 608 -7.71 10.39 -1.53
CA SER A 608 -8.09 10.66 -0.12
C SER A 608 -9.54 11.04 0.16
N THR A 609 -10.44 10.78 -0.79
CA THR A 609 -11.85 10.59 -0.44
C THR A 609 -12.12 9.13 -0.07
N THR A 610 -13.27 8.86 0.55
CA THR A 610 -13.80 7.51 0.74
C THR A 610 -14.97 7.24 -0.21
N SER A 611 -15.13 5.98 -0.59
CA SER A 611 -16.27 5.47 -1.33
C SER A 611 -17.00 4.46 -0.44
N ASP A 612 -18.32 4.46 -0.52
CA ASP A 612 -19.15 3.46 0.12
C ASP A 612 -18.89 2.09 -0.53
N ALA A 613 -18.61 1.09 0.30
CA ALA A 613 -18.42 -0.30 -0.10
C ALA A 613 -19.36 -1.25 0.68
N SER A 614 -20.39 -0.71 1.32
CA SER A 614 -21.34 -1.48 2.12
C SER A 614 -22.07 -2.56 1.34
N GLN A 615 -22.46 -3.59 2.08
CA GLN A 615 -23.15 -4.75 1.55
C GLN A 615 -24.26 -5.19 2.50
N ASP A 616 -25.45 -5.37 1.94
CA ASP A 616 -26.64 -5.70 2.70
C ASP A 616 -27.30 -6.92 2.08
N ALA A 617 -27.75 -7.82 2.93
CA ALA A 617 -28.59 -8.93 2.52
C ALA A 617 -29.72 -9.14 3.52
N SER A 618 -30.83 -9.68 3.02
CA SER A 618 -31.97 -9.97 3.87
C SER A 618 -32.73 -11.20 3.43
N LEU A 619 -33.26 -11.92 4.41
CA LEU A 619 -34.22 -12.99 4.23
C LEU A 619 -35.51 -12.64 4.99
N ALA A 620 -36.64 -12.84 4.32
CA ALA A 620 -37.95 -12.64 4.93
C ALA A 620 -38.18 -13.58 6.11
N SER A 621 -39.24 -13.38 6.87
CA SER A 621 -39.66 -14.36 7.89
C SER A 621 -39.97 -15.72 7.26
N LEU A 622 -39.79 -16.79 8.03
CA LEU A 622 -40.20 -18.14 7.67
C LEU A 622 -41.12 -18.68 8.76
N GLU A 623 -42.10 -19.48 8.37
CA GLU A 623 -43.03 -20.12 9.29
C GLU A 623 -43.02 -21.63 9.02
N ASP A 624 -43.33 -22.40 10.07
CA ASP A 624 -43.59 -23.85 10.01
C ASP A 624 -42.38 -24.72 9.59
N LEU A 625 -42.57 -26.04 9.61
CA LEU A 625 -41.65 -27.00 8.96
C LEU A 625 -42.30 -27.57 7.70
N VAL A 626 -41.74 -27.27 6.53
CA VAL A 626 -42.29 -27.65 5.23
C VAL A 626 -41.28 -28.44 4.40
N SER A 627 -41.57 -29.71 4.13
CA SER A 627 -40.88 -30.50 3.11
C SER A 627 -41.84 -30.89 1.99
N THR A 628 -41.49 -30.58 0.74
CA THR A 628 -42.42 -30.80 -0.39
C THR A 628 -42.43 -32.25 -0.90
N GLU A 629 -41.28 -32.93 -0.92
CA GLU A 629 -41.16 -34.33 -1.34
C GLU A 629 -40.65 -35.25 -0.22
N GLY A 630 -39.87 -34.69 0.71
CA GLY A 630 -39.18 -35.43 1.76
C GLY A 630 -39.93 -35.58 3.09
N PRO A 631 -39.36 -36.35 4.02
CA PRO A 631 -39.87 -36.44 5.39
C PRO A 631 -39.51 -35.19 6.20
N VAL A 632 -40.23 -34.99 7.30
CA VAL A 632 -39.87 -34.03 8.36
C VAL A 632 -39.60 -34.82 9.63
N LYS A 633 -38.38 -34.71 10.16
CA LYS A 633 -37.96 -35.35 11.40
C LYS A 633 -37.38 -34.32 12.35
N LEU A 634 -38.02 -34.16 13.50
CA LEU A 634 -37.55 -33.31 14.59
C LEU A 634 -37.49 -34.14 15.88
N VAL A 635 -36.31 -34.20 16.48
CA VAL A 635 -36.07 -34.84 17.77
C VAL A 635 -35.69 -33.75 18.77
N ALA A 636 -36.35 -33.69 19.91
CA ALA A 636 -35.89 -32.93 21.08
C ALA A 636 -35.32 -33.94 22.07
N GLU A 637 -34.03 -33.87 22.38
CA GLU A 637 -33.37 -34.76 23.32
C GLU A 637 -33.75 -34.41 24.77
N GLU A 638 -34.14 -33.15 25.02
CA GLU A 638 -34.68 -32.69 26.30
C GLU A 638 -36.02 -31.92 26.10
N GLY A 639 -36.89 -32.02 27.11
CA GLY A 639 -38.19 -31.34 27.21
C GLY A 639 -39.19 -31.60 26.07
N SER A 640 -39.81 -30.56 25.51
CA SER A 640 -40.98 -30.73 24.61
C SER A 640 -40.87 -30.02 23.26
N ILE A 641 -41.55 -30.61 22.26
CA ILE A 641 -41.77 -30.01 20.95
C ILE A 641 -43.15 -29.36 20.95
N THR A 642 -43.19 -28.04 20.78
CA THR A 642 -44.45 -27.30 20.61
C THR A 642 -44.60 -26.85 19.16
N ILE A 643 -45.78 -27.07 18.57
CA ILE A 643 -46.08 -26.64 17.21
C ILE A 643 -47.16 -25.58 17.29
N GLU A 644 -46.84 -24.39 16.80
CA GLU A 644 -47.82 -23.34 16.57
C GLU A 644 -48.06 -23.20 15.07
N PRO A 645 -49.32 -23.03 14.64
CA PRO A 645 -49.60 -22.77 13.25
C PRO A 645 -49.13 -21.35 12.88
N GLY A 646 -48.46 -21.23 11.73
CA GLY A 646 -48.18 -19.96 11.09
C GLY A 646 -49.42 -19.12 10.75
N SER A 647 -49.16 -17.94 10.21
CA SER A 647 -50.16 -16.92 9.86
C SER A 647 -51.13 -17.35 8.76
N ASP A 648 -50.81 -18.40 7.98
CA ASP A 648 -51.66 -18.96 6.92
C ASP A 648 -52.76 -19.92 7.43
N ALA A 649 -52.71 -20.30 8.71
CA ALA A 649 -53.65 -21.18 9.42
C ALA A 649 -53.86 -22.58 8.80
N ALA A 650 -52.95 -23.06 7.94
CA ALA A 650 -53.09 -24.35 7.28
C ALA A 650 -52.47 -25.50 8.11
N PHE A 651 -51.16 -25.51 8.41
CA PHE A 651 -50.50 -26.57 9.18
C PHE A 651 -49.13 -26.14 9.73
N GLY A 652 -48.83 -26.35 11.02
CA GLY A 652 -47.49 -26.06 11.57
C GLY A 652 -46.37 -26.99 11.08
N ILE A 653 -46.72 -28.14 10.49
CA ILE A 653 -45.79 -29.04 9.78
C ILE A 653 -46.48 -29.61 8.54
N SER A 654 -45.78 -29.60 7.40
CA SER A 654 -46.20 -30.24 6.15
C SER A 654 -45.05 -31.05 5.56
N ALA A 655 -45.28 -32.32 5.22
CA ALA A 655 -44.27 -33.19 4.63
C ALA A 655 -44.84 -33.96 3.43
N GLY A 656 -44.06 -34.09 2.35
CA GLY A 656 -44.31 -35.02 1.25
C GLY A 656 -44.07 -36.49 1.65
N GLY A 657 -43.25 -36.71 2.67
CA GLY A 657 -42.93 -38.00 3.27
C GLY A 657 -43.41 -38.17 4.72
N ASP A 658 -42.69 -38.99 5.49
CA ASP A 658 -43.05 -39.28 6.89
C ASP A 658 -42.80 -38.07 7.80
N ILE A 659 -43.67 -37.88 8.79
CA ILE A 659 -43.45 -36.94 9.89
C ILE A 659 -43.06 -37.74 11.14
N LEU A 660 -41.89 -37.44 11.71
CA LEU A 660 -41.43 -37.96 12.99
C LEU A 660 -41.19 -36.79 13.94
N LEU A 661 -41.88 -36.82 15.07
CA LEU A 661 -41.63 -35.93 16.20
C LEU A 661 -41.33 -36.80 17.41
N GLU A 662 -40.17 -36.62 18.00
CA GLU A 662 -39.75 -37.38 19.16
C GLU A 662 -39.23 -36.43 20.23
N ALA A 663 -39.97 -36.30 21.33
CA ALA A 663 -39.49 -35.61 22.53
C ALA A 663 -39.04 -36.67 23.53
N ARG A 664 -37.76 -36.60 23.92
CA ARG A 664 -37.11 -37.49 24.88
C ARG A 664 -36.96 -36.76 26.21
N GLY A 665 -36.97 -37.51 27.31
CA GLY A 665 -36.92 -36.96 28.66
C GLY A 665 -36.52 -38.00 29.69
#